data_AF-A0A352VSL3-F1
#
_entry.id   AF-A0A352VSL3-F1
#
_cell.length_a   1.000
_cell.length_b   1.000
_cell.length_c   1.000
_cell.angle_alpha   90.00
_cell.angle_beta   90.00
_cell.angle_gamma   90.00
#
_symmetry.space_group_name_H-M   'P 1'
#
loop_
_entity.id
_entity.type
_entity.pdbx_description
1 polymer ?
#
loop_
_entity_poly.entity_id
_entity_poly.type
_entity_poly.pdbx_seq_one_letter_code
_entity_poly.pdbx_strand_id
1 'polypeptide(L)'
;FHLFPTTAPAGVRFFSAAAGDVYEVTRESAADSILEQAVRGFDFPKLIERAYEQGVRLFLEMGPGSSCTRMIARILEGRPHVAQSALSAHKGDVSSLLHLLGRLIAERVPVDLQPLYGVETRALGHRSVLREGSSALRISIGGDPFHIRWRGPQMEPAVPPAQASPLPASASLVAAPSTPVPAPVAPAAAAGAPAAAQVAAAAMASGAPPFLGDPTLLAGLSASSDARARAHATYLRNAHELNRALQETAALQFRLAEQLLSAPDEGPPGLGPAAAAPPRLMPSSPPTALDREACLEFAVGSIANVLGASYAPVDQNATRVRLPAEPLMLVDRILSIQGEPHSMTGGRVVTEHDVGARPWYLSCGAIPTCIAVESGQADLFLAGWLGIDAHTEGLAVYRLLDAVVTFHDHLPEPGKVIRYDISIERFFQQGETWLFYFAFEGTVDGRPLLSMREGCAGFFTIEELEAGQGIVRTKIDLQPRPGVLPEGWTGLAPMRAGDSYDDEQIAALRRGDLAACFGPIFADLSIATPETLPSGLMELVHRVTDVDPEGGRFGIGMIRAEADINPDDWFLTCHFSDDMVMPGTLMYECCLHTLRIYLLRMGWVGEAGKIRYEPVPGVKSRLKCRGQVIQSTKRVTYEIEIKELGYGPEPFAIVDALMYADGKPVVEIADMSMRLTGLAREDVGELDDARVRLTVRLMER
;
A
#
# COMPACT_ATOMS: atom_id res chain seq x y z
N PHE A 1 -24.87 22.53 22.96
CA PHE A 1 -25.92 23.32 22.31
C PHE A 1 -25.60 23.41 20.82
N HIS A 2 -26.46 22.88 19.93
CA HIS A 2 -26.19 22.77 18.48
C HIS A 2 -27.14 23.62 17.61
N LEU A 3 -27.90 24.54 18.23
CA LEU A 3 -28.87 25.40 17.55
C LEU A 3 -28.21 26.71 17.09
N PHE A 4 -27.80 26.78 15.83
CA PHE A 4 -27.18 27.96 15.21
C PHE A 4 -28.22 28.87 14.53
N PRO A 5 -28.01 30.21 14.53
CA PRO A 5 -28.82 31.11 13.70
C PRO A 5 -28.81 30.65 12.25
N THR A 6 -30.01 30.45 11.68
CA THR A 6 -30.19 29.85 10.35
C THR A 6 -31.13 30.72 9.52
N THR A 7 -30.68 31.12 8.34
CA THR A 7 -31.47 31.93 7.39
C THR A 7 -31.41 31.26 6.02
N ALA A 8 -32.51 30.68 5.59
CA ALA A 8 -32.60 30.02 4.29
C ALA A 8 -32.78 31.03 3.14
N PRO A 9 -31.98 30.96 2.07
CA PRO A 9 -32.21 31.71 0.84
C PRO A 9 -33.60 31.48 0.25
N ALA A 10 -34.26 32.55 -0.16
CA ALA A 10 -35.57 32.47 -0.82
C ALA A 10 -35.45 31.76 -2.19
N GLY A 11 -36.46 30.95 -2.52
CA GLY A 11 -36.55 30.26 -3.82
C GLY A 11 -35.65 29.03 -3.97
N VAL A 12 -34.94 28.60 -2.92
CA VAL A 12 -34.12 27.39 -2.90
C VAL A 12 -34.86 26.26 -2.20
N ARG A 13 -34.96 25.09 -2.84
CA ARG A 13 -35.47 23.86 -2.22
C ARG A 13 -34.32 23.15 -1.52
N PHE A 14 -34.49 22.83 -0.24
CA PHE A 14 -33.51 22.10 0.55
C PHE A 14 -33.96 20.68 0.78
N PHE A 15 -33.07 19.72 0.58
CA PHE A 15 -33.31 18.32 0.92
C PHE A 15 -32.55 17.95 2.19
N SER A 16 -33.20 17.21 3.08
CA SER A 16 -32.56 16.64 4.26
C SER A 16 -32.07 15.24 3.93
N ALA A 17 -30.77 14.97 4.18
CA ALA A 17 -30.24 13.62 4.03
C ALA A 17 -30.85 12.65 5.05
N ALA A 18 -31.15 13.13 6.26
CA ALA A 18 -31.79 12.33 7.31
C ALA A 18 -33.23 11.94 6.92
N ALA A 19 -34.03 12.88 6.40
CA ALA A 19 -35.41 12.59 6.00
C ALA A 19 -35.50 11.89 4.63
N GLY A 20 -34.53 12.15 3.74
CA GLY A 20 -34.57 11.74 2.34
C GLY A 20 -35.64 12.48 1.54
N ASP A 21 -36.04 13.69 1.95
CA ASP A 21 -37.04 14.51 1.26
C ASP A 21 -36.77 16.01 1.45
N VAL A 22 -37.55 16.84 0.75
CA VAL A 22 -37.55 18.30 0.90
C VAL A 22 -38.03 18.68 2.29
N TYR A 23 -37.35 19.64 2.92
CA TYR A 23 -37.76 20.19 4.21
C TYR A 23 -37.59 21.70 4.27
N GLU A 24 -38.34 22.34 5.15
CA GLU A 24 -38.18 23.76 5.46
C GLU A 24 -37.00 23.93 6.42
N VAL A 25 -36.05 24.80 6.06
CA VAL A 25 -34.84 25.03 6.84
C VAL A 25 -35.08 26.16 7.84
N THR A 26 -35.29 25.78 9.09
CA THR A 26 -35.33 26.67 10.25
C THR A 26 -34.14 26.38 11.16
N ARG A 27 -33.93 27.21 12.19
CA ARG A 27 -32.89 26.96 13.21
C ARG A 27 -33.06 25.59 13.86
N GLU A 28 -34.30 25.22 14.14
CA GLU A 28 -34.66 23.96 14.79
C GLU A 28 -34.57 22.79 13.82
N SER A 29 -35.18 22.88 12.63
CA SER A 29 -35.21 21.75 11.69
C SER A 29 -33.84 21.40 11.10
N ALA A 30 -32.97 22.39 10.91
CA ALA A 30 -31.59 22.15 10.48
C ALA A 30 -30.79 21.40 11.54
N ALA A 31 -30.94 21.81 12.80
CA ALA A 31 -30.33 21.16 13.95
C ALA A 31 -30.84 19.71 14.11
N ASP A 32 -32.14 19.50 14.01
CA ASP A 32 -32.77 18.18 14.08
C ASP A 32 -32.31 17.28 12.93
N SER A 33 -32.23 17.80 11.70
CA SER A 33 -31.75 17.04 10.56
C SER A 33 -30.29 16.59 10.71
N ILE A 34 -29.41 17.44 11.26
CA ILE A 34 -28.01 17.09 11.53
C ILE A 34 -27.92 16.05 12.65
N LEU A 35 -28.71 16.24 13.71
CA LEU A 35 -28.75 15.32 14.85
C LEU A 35 -29.25 13.93 14.43
N GLU A 36 -30.36 13.85 13.70
CA GLU A 36 -30.90 12.57 13.20
C GLU A 36 -29.90 11.89 12.27
N GLN A 37 -29.21 12.63 11.40
CA GLN A 37 -28.16 12.06 10.56
C GLN A 37 -27.01 11.46 11.39
N ALA A 38 -26.60 12.13 12.47
CA ALA A 38 -25.53 11.65 13.34
C ALA A 38 -25.96 10.44 14.19
N VAL A 39 -27.22 10.37 14.61
CA VAL A 39 -27.74 9.32 15.50
C VAL A 39 -28.21 8.08 14.72
N ARG A 40 -28.82 8.27 13.55
CA ARG A 40 -29.47 7.20 12.78
C ARG A 40 -28.90 6.99 11.39
N GLY A 41 -27.94 7.81 10.97
CA GLY A 41 -27.39 7.77 9.61
C GLY A 41 -28.32 8.43 8.60
N PHE A 42 -28.08 8.14 7.32
CA PHE A 42 -28.87 8.66 6.20
C PHE A 42 -28.90 7.68 5.04
N ASP A 43 -29.94 7.76 4.21
CA ASP A 43 -30.12 6.94 3.02
C ASP A 43 -29.88 7.81 1.77
N PHE A 44 -28.64 7.81 1.29
CA PHE A 44 -28.23 8.60 0.14
C PHE A 44 -28.90 8.16 -1.17
N PRO A 45 -29.03 6.86 -1.49
CA PRO A 45 -29.84 6.40 -2.62
C PRO A 45 -31.26 6.98 -2.60
N LYS A 46 -31.99 6.84 -1.49
CA LYS A 46 -33.34 7.38 -1.36
C LYS A 46 -33.41 8.89 -1.61
N LEU A 47 -32.45 9.65 -1.08
CA LEU A 47 -32.34 11.09 -1.29
C LEU A 47 -32.18 11.45 -2.78
N ILE A 48 -31.28 10.76 -3.49
CA ILE A 48 -30.99 11.03 -4.90
C ILE A 48 -32.17 10.61 -5.79
N GLU A 49 -32.79 9.47 -5.50
CA GLU A 49 -34.03 9.03 -6.15
C GLU A 49 -35.13 10.09 -5.98
N ARG A 50 -35.32 10.57 -4.75
CA ARG A 50 -36.30 11.62 -4.46
C ARG A 50 -36.01 12.92 -5.19
N ALA A 51 -34.76 13.35 -5.23
CA ALA A 51 -34.36 14.54 -6.00
C ALA A 51 -34.64 14.35 -7.50
N TYR A 52 -34.37 13.16 -8.04
CA TYR A 52 -34.64 12.83 -9.43
C TYR A 52 -36.14 12.78 -9.74
N GLU A 53 -36.97 12.19 -8.88
CA GLU A 53 -38.44 12.26 -8.97
C GLU A 53 -38.94 13.71 -8.98
N GLN A 54 -38.31 14.58 -8.19
CA GLN A 54 -38.59 16.01 -8.09
C GLN A 54 -38.01 16.86 -9.23
N GLY A 55 -37.56 16.21 -10.31
CA GLY A 55 -37.13 16.84 -11.56
C GLY A 55 -35.66 17.24 -11.63
N VAL A 56 -34.84 16.93 -10.63
CA VAL A 56 -33.40 17.23 -10.67
C VAL A 56 -32.70 16.31 -11.67
N ARG A 57 -31.96 16.89 -12.61
CA ARG A 57 -31.19 16.16 -13.63
C ARG A 57 -29.71 16.53 -13.65
N LEU A 58 -29.36 17.65 -13.02
CA LEU A 58 -28.01 18.17 -12.90
C LEU A 58 -27.63 18.18 -11.42
N PHE A 59 -26.56 17.45 -11.09
CA PHE A 59 -26.04 17.30 -9.74
C PHE A 59 -24.62 17.85 -9.70
N LEU A 60 -24.40 18.85 -8.83
CA LEU A 60 -23.09 19.49 -8.70
C LEU A 60 -22.54 19.29 -7.30
N GLU A 61 -21.35 18.72 -7.20
CA GLU A 61 -20.65 18.50 -5.93
C GLU A 61 -19.66 19.64 -5.69
N MET A 62 -19.92 20.47 -4.67
CA MET A 62 -19.17 21.70 -4.35
C MET A 62 -18.02 21.47 -3.35
N GLY A 63 -17.75 20.23 -2.96
CA GLY A 63 -16.72 19.84 -1.99
C GLY A 63 -15.48 19.22 -2.63
N PRO A 64 -14.42 18.97 -1.85
CA PRO A 64 -13.22 18.31 -2.35
C PRO A 64 -13.51 16.85 -2.71
N GLY A 65 -13.01 16.42 -3.87
CA GLY A 65 -13.17 15.04 -4.33
C GLY A 65 -14.40 14.84 -5.21
N SER A 66 -14.78 13.59 -5.43
CA SER A 66 -15.84 13.24 -6.40
C SER A 66 -16.70 12.07 -5.94
N SER A 67 -16.81 11.91 -4.62
CA SER A 67 -17.47 10.77 -4.01
C SER A 67 -18.98 10.82 -4.25
N CYS A 68 -19.62 11.97 -4.01
CA CYS A 68 -21.05 12.13 -4.27
C CYS A 68 -21.35 11.99 -5.77
N THR A 69 -20.49 12.54 -6.63
CA THR A 69 -20.60 12.44 -8.09
C THR A 69 -20.62 10.98 -8.54
N ARG A 70 -19.68 10.14 -8.07
CA ARG A 70 -19.64 8.71 -8.40
C ARG A 70 -20.86 7.95 -7.87
N MET A 71 -21.27 8.22 -6.63
CA MET A 71 -22.45 7.59 -6.04
C MET A 71 -23.72 7.92 -6.81
N ILE A 72 -23.93 9.18 -7.19
CA ILE A 72 -25.08 9.62 -7.98
C ILE A 72 -25.07 8.95 -9.36
N ALA A 73 -23.91 8.86 -10.01
CA ALA A 73 -23.77 8.19 -11.29
C ALA A 73 -24.19 6.71 -11.23
N ARG A 74 -23.84 6.02 -10.14
CA ARG A 74 -24.24 4.63 -9.89
C ARG A 74 -25.73 4.50 -9.55
N ILE A 75 -26.27 5.37 -8.69
CA ILE A 75 -27.69 5.35 -8.30
C ILE A 75 -28.58 5.58 -9.53
N LEU A 76 -28.22 6.55 -10.37
CA LEU A 76 -29.00 6.93 -11.55
C LEU A 76 -28.54 6.24 -12.84
N GLU A 77 -27.83 5.10 -12.72
CA GLU A 77 -27.34 4.36 -13.88
C GLU A 77 -28.47 4.04 -14.87
N GLY A 78 -28.18 4.20 -16.17
CA GLY A 78 -29.17 4.00 -17.24
C GLY A 78 -30.24 5.09 -17.35
N ARG A 79 -30.25 6.11 -16.48
CA ARG A 79 -31.21 7.23 -16.52
C ARG A 79 -30.52 8.53 -16.94
N PRO A 80 -31.17 9.40 -17.74
CA PRO A 80 -30.56 10.67 -18.16
C PRO A 80 -30.29 11.60 -16.98
N HIS A 81 -29.01 11.83 -16.67
CA HIS A 81 -28.57 12.77 -15.65
C HIS A 81 -27.14 13.24 -15.93
N VAL A 82 -26.73 14.30 -15.24
CA VAL A 82 -25.36 14.81 -15.24
C VAL A 82 -24.94 15.01 -13.80
N ALA A 83 -23.86 14.34 -13.39
CA ALA A 83 -23.22 14.55 -12.10
C ALA A 83 -21.79 15.06 -12.33
N GLN A 84 -21.43 16.18 -11.69
CA GLN A 84 -20.13 16.81 -11.89
C GLN A 84 -19.59 17.37 -10.58
N SER A 85 -18.35 17.01 -10.23
CA SER A 85 -17.62 17.65 -9.14
C SER A 85 -16.92 18.92 -9.60
N ALA A 86 -16.90 19.92 -8.72
CA ALA A 86 -16.14 21.16 -8.87
C ALA A 86 -14.64 20.95 -8.66
N LEU A 87 -14.22 19.95 -7.86
CA LEU A 87 -12.84 19.70 -7.49
C LEU A 87 -12.50 18.21 -7.62
N SER A 88 -11.63 17.85 -8.56
CA SER A 88 -11.19 16.45 -8.70
C SER A 88 -9.75 16.28 -8.22
N ALA A 89 -9.47 15.20 -7.48
CA ALA A 89 -8.15 14.93 -6.89
C ALA A 89 -7.03 14.72 -7.92
N HIS A 90 -7.38 14.48 -9.19
CA HIS A 90 -6.45 14.11 -10.26
C HIS A 90 -6.23 15.22 -11.30
N LYS A 91 -6.83 16.42 -11.12
CA LYS A 91 -6.68 17.57 -12.02
C LYS A 91 -6.44 18.83 -11.22
N GLY A 92 -5.61 19.73 -11.73
CA GLY A 92 -5.38 21.03 -11.07
C GLY A 92 -6.70 21.79 -10.85
N ASP A 93 -6.84 22.43 -9.69
CA ASP A 93 -8.10 23.05 -9.23
C ASP A 93 -8.69 24.03 -10.25
N VAL A 94 -7.83 24.86 -10.86
CA VAL A 94 -8.23 25.81 -11.91
C VAL A 94 -8.79 25.08 -13.14
N SER A 95 -8.14 24.00 -13.55
CA SER A 95 -8.60 23.19 -14.68
C SER A 95 -9.93 22.50 -14.35
N SER A 96 -10.08 21.95 -13.14
CA SER A 96 -11.33 21.34 -12.67
C SER A 96 -12.49 22.32 -12.70
N LEU A 97 -12.29 23.55 -12.22
CA LEU A 97 -13.30 24.60 -12.24
C LEU A 97 -13.67 25.00 -13.68
N LEU A 98 -12.69 25.19 -14.56
CA LEU A 98 -12.96 25.52 -15.97
C LEU A 98 -13.73 24.40 -16.69
N HIS A 99 -13.42 23.13 -16.40
CA HIS A 99 -14.15 21.99 -16.92
C HIS A 99 -15.59 21.94 -16.42
N LEU A 100 -15.83 22.23 -15.14
CA LEU A 100 -17.19 22.34 -14.58
C LEU A 100 -17.98 23.44 -15.31
N LEU A 101 -17.42 24.65 -15.45
CA LEU A 101 -18.09 25.75 -16.14
C LEU A 101 -18.38 25.41 -17.61
N GLY A 102 -17.43 24.80 -18.30
CA GLY A 102 -17.62 24.30 -19.67
C GLY A 102 -18.74 23.26 -19.76
N ARG A 103 -18.82 22.35 -18.79
CA ARG A 103 -19.88 21.34 -18.73
C ARG A 103 -21.25 21.97 -18.51
N LEU A 104 -21.37 22.92 -17.59
CA LEU A 104 -22.61 23.65 -17.34
C LEU A 104 -23.12 24.36 -18.60
N ILE A 105 -22.23 25.02 -19.34
CA ILE A 105 -22.56 25.67 -20.62
C ILE A 105 -23.03 24.63 -21.65
N ALA A 106 -22.36 23.47 -21.74
CA ALA A 106 -22.75 22.39 -22.64
C ALA A 106 -24.15 21.84 -22.32
N GLU A 107 -24.50 21.78 -21.03
CA GLU A 107 -25.85 21.40 -20.55
C GLU A 107 -26.84 22.58 -20.57
N ARG A 108 -26.48 23.70 -21.21
CA ARG A 108 -27.31 24.92 -21.38
C ARG A 108 -27.73 25.58 -20.07
N VAL A 109 -26.96 25.38 -19.00
CA VAL A 109 -27.11 26.13 -17.75
C VAL A 109 -26.58 27.55 -17.98
N PRO A 110 -27.33 28.61 -17.63
CA PRO A 110 -26.82 29.97 -17.68
C PRO A 110 -25.62 30.13 -16.72
N VAL A 111 -24.45 30.43 -17.28
CA VAL A 111 -23.21 30.67 -16.52
C VAL A 111 -22.72 32.08 -16.82
N ASP A 112 -22.53 32.89 -15.78
CA ASP A 112 -21.89 34.20 -15.90
C ASP A 112 -20.37 34.05 -15.82
N LEU A 113 -19.69 34.34 -16.94
CA LEU A 113 -18.24 34.29 -17.05
C LEU A 113 -17.56 35.65 -16.83
N GLN A 114 -18.33 36.71 -16.57
CA GLN A 114 -17.79 38.04 -16.30
C GLN A 114 -16.77 38.07 -15.14
N PRO A 115 -16.95 37.31 -14.03
CA PRO A 115 -15.95 37.25 -12.97
C PRO A 115 -14.60 36.65 -13.40
N LEU A 116 -14.60 35.80 -14.44
CA LEU A 116 -13.41 35.09 -14.90
C LEU A 116 -12.69 35.83 -16.05
N TYR A 117 -13.43 36.41 -16.98
CA TYR A 117 -12.89 37.03 -18.20
C TYR A 117 -13.23 38.52 -18.38
N GLY A 118 -14.11 39.07 -17.54
CA GLY A 118 -14.59 40.46 -17.61
C GLY A 118 -13.93 41.42 -16.63
N VAL A 119 -12.89 40.98 -15.92
CA VAL A 119 -12.12 41.79 -14.95
C VAL A 119 -10.64 41.81 -15.32
N GLU A 120 -9.97 42.92 -15.06
CA GLU A 120 -8.52 43.04 -15.27
C GLU A 120 -7.77 42.03 -14.37
N THR A 121 -6.96 41.16 -14.97
CA THR A 121 -6.26 40.10 -14.23
C THR A 121 -5.24 40.67 -13.24
N ARG A 122 -5.26 40.17 -12.00
CA ARG A 122 -4.25 40.50 -10.97
C ARG A 122 -3.00 39.61 -11.04
N ALA A 123 -3.04 38.54 -11.84
CA ALA A 123 -1.91 37.64 -12.03
C ALA A 123 -0.89 38.28 -12.98
N LEU A 124 0.28 38.68 -12.45
CA LEU A 124 1.34 39.38 -13.18
C LEU A 124 1.76 38.67 -14.48
N GLY A 125 1.74 37.33 -14.52
CA GLY A 125 2.08 36.53 -15.71
C GLY A 125 1.00 36.46 -16.80
N HIS A 126 -0.24 36.87 -16.50
CA HIS A 126 -1.35 36.92 -17.45
C HIS A 126 -1.72 38.34 -17.88
N ARG A 127 -1.11 39.36 -17.26
CA ARG A 127 -1.15 40.73 -17.79
C ARG A 127 -0.30 40.75 -19.04
N SER A 128 -0.91 40.74 -20.22
CA SER A 128 -0.14 40.74 -21.46
C SER A 128 0.72 42.00 -21.53
N VAL A 129 2.03 41.84 -21.35
CA VAL A 129 2.98 42.83 -21.85
C VAL A 129 3.21 42.48 -23.31
N LEU A 130 2.25 42.81 -24.17
CA LEU A 130 2.58 43.00 -25.58
C LEU A 130 3.45 44.25 -25.62
N ARG A 131 4.78 44.07 -25.57
CA ARG A 131 5.72 45.15 -25.87
C ARG A 131 5.49 45.52 -27.32
N GLU A 132 5.04 46.77 -27.57
CA GLU A 132 5.01 47.35 -28.91
C GLU A 132 6.37 47.10 -29.58
N GLY A 133 6.35 46.47 -30.76
CA GLY A 133 7.56 46.19 -31.55
C GLY A 133 8.19 44.80 -31.39
N SER A 134 7.61 43.89 -30.59
CA SER A 134 8.09 42.49 -30.57
C SER A 134 7.51 41.68 -31.73
N SER A 135 8.38 41.12 -32.58
CA SER A 135 8.00 40.26 -33.72
C SER A 135 7.48 38.91 -33.22
N ALA A 136 6.20 38.87 -32.85
CA ALA A 136 5.52 37.64 -32.44
C ALA A 136 5.09 36.82 -33.68
N LEU A 137 5.50 35.56 -33.74
CA LEU A 137 5.00 34.60 -34.72
C LEU A 137 3.56 34.23 -34.35
N ARG A 138 2.59 34.66 -35.16
CA ARG A 138 1.18 34.31 -35.00
C ARG A 138 0.90 33.03 -35.78
N ILE A 139 0.68 31.93 -35.06
CA ILE A 139 0.24 30.66 -35.67
C ILE A 139 -1.26 30.52 -35.39
N SER A 140 -2.07 30.61 -36.44
CA SER A 140 -3.51 30.31 -36.34
C SER A 140 -3.71 28.81 -36.24
N ILE A 141 -4.15 28.32 -35.09
CA ILE A 141 -4.54 26.92 -34.90
C ILE A 141 -6.07 26.89 -34.77
N GLY A 142 -6.73 26.28 -35.76
CA GLY A 142 -8.21 26.21 -35.85
C GLY A 142 -8.80 27.09 -36.97
N GLY A 143 -9.99 26.71 -37.45
CA GLY A 143 -10.74 27.44 -38.48
C GLY A 143 -11.33 28.76 -37.99
N ASP A 144 -12.29 29.31 -38.75
CA ASP A 144 -12.91 30.61 -38.46
C ASP A 144 -13.36 30.71 -36.99
N PRO A 145 -13.18 31.88 -36.33
CA PRO A 145 -13.68 32.11 -34.98
C PRO A 145 -15.15 31.71 -34.89
N PHE A 146 -15.45 30.73 -34.03
CA PHE A 146 -16.85 30.40 -33.80
C PHE A 146 -17.49 31.57 -33.03
N HIS A 147 -18.39 32.29 -33.69
CA HIS A 147 -19.20 33.28 -33.01
C HIS A 147 -20.32 32.56 -32.28
N ILE A 148 -20.19 32.41 -30.96
CA ILE A 148 -21.35 32.10 -30.12
C ILE A 148 -22.30 33.29 -30.28
N ARG A 149 -23.39 33.10 -31.03
CA ARG A 149 -24.53 34.02 -30.97
C ARG A 149 -25.22 33.79 -29.62
N TRP A 150 -24.63 34.34 -28.56
CA TRP A 150 -25.29 34.47 -27.28
C TRP A 150 -26.42 35.49 -27.45
N ARG A 151 -27.66 35.00 -27.61
CA ARG A 151 -28.82 35.77 -27.19
C ARG A 151 -28.99 35.45 -25.71
N GLY A 152 -28.54 36.36 -24.84
CA GLY A 152 -28.98 36.33 -23.45
C GLY A 152 -30.51 36.28 -23.40
N PRO A 153 -31.12 35.80 -22.30
CA PRO A 153 -32.57 35.80 -22.18
C PRO A 153 -33.07 37.23 -22.34
N GLN A 154 -33.78 37.52 -23.44
CA GLN A 154 -34.67 38.67 -23.47
C GLN A 154 -35.74 38.37 -22.42
N MET A 155 -35.81 39.20 -21.38
CA MET A 155 -36.97 39.22 -20.49
C MET A 155 -38.20 39.55 -21.34
N GLU A 156 -38.99 38.54 -21.66
CA GLU A 156 -40.39 38.78 -22.00
C GLU A 156 -41.11 39.24 -20.72
N PRO A 157 -41.94 40.30 -20.79
CA PRO A 157 -42.69 40.76 -19.64
C PRO A 157 -43.68 39.68 -19.18
N ALA A 158 -43.78 39.51 -17.87
CA ALA A 158 -44.54 38.46 -17.21
C ALA A 158 -45.99 38.35 -17.71
N VAL A 159 -46.36 37.18 -18.22
CA VAL A 159 -47.76 36.80 -18.43
C VAL A 159 -48.34 36.37 -17.08
N PRO A 160 -49.50 36.89 -16.64
CA PRO A 160 -50.08 36.55 -15.35
C PRO A 160 -50.58 35.09 -15.33
N PRO A 161 -50.69 34.46 -14.15
CA PRO A 161 -50.92 33.02 -14.02
C PRO A 161 -52.31 32.63 -14.53
N ALA A 162 -52.36 31.68 -15.46
CA ALA A 162 -53.60 31.05 -15.90
C ALA A 162 -54.01 29.95 -14.91
N GLN A 163 -55.31 29.96 -14.57
CA GLN A 163 -55.97 29.07 -13.60
C GLN A 163 -55.90 27.59 -14.01
N ALA A 164 -55.86 26.73 -12.99
CA ALA A 164 -55.87 25.27 -13.12
C ALA A 164 -57.18 24.76 -13.76
N SER A 165 -57.05 23.70 -14.57
CA SER A 165 -58.19 22.86 -14.99
C SER A 165 -57.78 21.38 -15.05
N PRO A 166 -58.73 20.44 -14.85
CA PRO A 166 -58.48 19.17 -14.18
C PRO A 166 -58.17 18.00 -15.13
N LEU A 167 -57.56 16.96 -14.54
CA LEU A 167 -57.22 15.66 -15.15
C LEU A 167 -58.42 14.95 -15.80
N PRO A 168 -58.25 14.25 -16.94
CA PRO A 168 -59.17 13.22 -17.37
C PRO A 168 -58.72 11.81 -16.96
N ALA A 169 -59.73 10.98 -16.73
CA ALA A 169 -59.71 9.67 -16.13
C ALA A 169 -59.43 8.51 -17.10
N SER A 170 -59.18 7.35 -16.49
CA SER A 170 -58.92 6.00 -17.01
C SER A 170 -59.83 5.50 -18.15
N ALA A 171 -59.28 4.66 -19.04
CA ALA A 171 -60.01 3.56 -19.69
C ALA A 171 -59.10 2.40 -20.20
N SER A 172 -59.45 1.21 -19.70
CA SER A 172 -59.09 -0.22 -19.92
C SER A 172 -58.42 -0.78 -21.20
N LEU A 173 -57.47 -1.69 -20.94
CA LEU A 173 -57.30 -3.11 -21.35
C LEU A 173 -57.91 -3.66 -22.67
N VAL A 174 -57.05 -4.30 -23.49
CA VAL A 174 -57.39 -5.50 -24.30
C VAL A 174 -56.19 -6.48 -24.31
N ALA A 175 -56.51 -7.78 -24.21
CA ALA A 175 -55.62 -8.92 -23.99
C ALA A 175 -55.00 -9.55 -25.26
N ALA A 176 -54.04 -10.47 -25.02
CA ALA A 176 -53.09 -11.16 -25.91
C ALA A 176 -53.70 -12.14 -26.97
N PRO A 177 -52.83 -12.69 -27.85
CA PRO A 177 -52.66 -14.15 -27.86
C PRO A 177 -51.19 -14.62 -28.01
N SER A 178 -51.01 -15.92 -27.78
CA SER A 178 -49.78 -16.62 -27.40
C SER A 178 -49.35 -17.72 -28.39
N THR A 179 -48.07 -18.11 -28.30
CA THR A 179 -47.36 -19.35 -28.73
C THR A 179 -46.83 -19.43 -30.17
N PRO A 180 -45.83 -20.30 -30.53
CA PRO A 180 -45.14 -21.34 -29.72
C PRO A 180 -43.59 -21.40 -29.81
N VAL A 181 -43.00 -22.18 -28.91
CA VAL A 181 -41.58 -22.61 -28.83
C VAL A 181 -41.32 -23.85 -29.71
N PRO A 182 -40.12 -24.03 -30.29
CA PRO A 182 -39.58 -25.37 -30.55
C PRO A 182 -38.26 -25.64 -29.81
N ALA A 183 -38.13 -26.90 -29.38
CA ALA A 183 -36.94 -27.49 -28.75
C ALA A 183 -36.15 -28.35 -29.78
N PRO A 184 -35.05 -29.05 -29.41
CA PRO A 184 -33.74 -28.91 -30.03
C PRO A 184 -33.40 -29.99 -31.09
N VAL A 185 -32.47 -29.68 -31.99
CA VAL A 185 -31.81 -30.67 -32.88
C VAL A 185 -30.31 -30.39 -32.96
N ALA A 186 -29.51 -31.45 -32.81
CA ALA A 186 -28.08 -31.53 -33.08
C ALA A 186 -27.81 -32.86 -33.83
N PRO A 187 -26.61 -33.14 -34.38
CA PRO A 187 -25.66 -32.31 -35.13
C PRO A 187 -25.22 -32.98 -36.48
N ALA A 188 -24.30 -32.32 -37.22
CA ALA A 188 -23.44 -32.76 -38.36
C ALA A 188 -23.78 -32.07 -39.71
N ALA A 189 -22.89 -31.64 -40.60
CA ALA A 189 -21.43 -31.52 -40.65
C ALA A 189 -21.08 -30.46 -41.73
N ALA A 190 -19.80 -30.07 -41.78
CA ALA A 190 -19.19 -28.93 -42.46
C ALA A 190 -19.37 -28.80 -44.00
N ALA A 191 -19.48 -27.54 -44.49
CA ALA A 191 -18.72 -27.00 -45.65
C ALA A 191 -19.02 -25.50 -45.94
N GLY A 192 -18.01 -24.64 -45.75
CA GLY A 192 -17.56 -23.55 -46.66
C GLY A 192 -18.44 -22.34 -47.07
N ALA A 193 -17.91 -21.13 -46.78
CA ALA A 193 -18.15 -19.80 -47.39
C ALA A 193 -19.18 -18.83 -46.72
N PRO A 194 -18.95 -17.49 -46.78
CA PRO A 194 -18.92 -16.65 -45.57
C PRO A 194 -20.26 -16.00 -45.18
N ALA A 195 -20.50 -15.99 -43.86
CA ALA A 195 -21.68 -15.44 -43.19
C ALA A 195 -21.88 -13.92 -43.30
N ALA A 196 -20.99 -13.18 -43.97
CA ALA A 196 -21.06 -11.72 -44.07
C ALA A 196 -22.23 -11.23 -44.96
N ALA A 197 -22.64 -12.00 -45.97
CA ALA A 197 -23.69 -11.59 -46.91
C ALA A 197 -25.12 -11.72 -46.35
N GLN A 198 -25.35 -12.64 -45.40
CA GLN A 198 -26.69 -12.90 -44.85
C GLN A 198 -27.08 -11.91 -43.73
N VAL A 199 -26.11 -11.36 -43.01
CA VAL A 199 -26.36 -10.35 -41.95
C VAL A 199 -26.67 -8.97 -42.54
N ALA A 200 -26.05 -8.63 -43.68
CA ALA A 200 -26.30 -7.36 -44.37
C ALA A 200 -27.74 -7.24 -44.93
N ALA A 201 -28.32 -8.36 -45.39
CA ALA A 201 -29.70 -8.38 -45.89
C ALA A 201 -30.75 -8.23 -44.77
N ALA A 202 -30.44 -8.70 -43.56
CA ALA A 202 -31.32 -8.57 -42.39
C ALA A 202 -31.28 -7.15 -41.79
N ALA A 203 -30.13 -6.48 -41.79
CA ALA A 203 -29.98 -5.12 -41.26
C ALA A 203 -30.63 -4.04 -42.13
N MET A 204 -30.70 -4.24 -43.46
CA MET A 204 -31.40 -3.33 -44.37
C MET A 204 -32.93 -3.37 -44.23
N ALA A 205 -33.48 -4.40 -43.60
CA ALA A 205 -34.93 -4.56 -43.40
C ALA A 205 -35.44 -3.95 -42.07
N SER A 206 -34.58 -3.55 -41.15
CA SER A 206 -34.97 -3.19 -39.76
C SER A 206 -34.74 -1.74 -39.32
N GLY A 207 -34.41 -0.81 -40.24
CA GLY A 207 -34.47 0.64 -39.96
C GLY A 207 -33.57 1.17 -38.83
N ALA A 208 -32.32 0.69 -38.71
CA ALA A 208 -31.35 1.17 -37.71
C ALA A 208 -30.51 2.39 -38.22
N PRO A 209 -29.98 3.26 -37.32
CA PRO A 209 -29.32 4.52 -37.68
C PRO A 209 -27.93 4.36 -38.36
N PRO A 210 -27.46 5.36 -39.13
CA PRO A 210 -26.49 5.20 -40.23
C PRO A 210 -25.00 5.12 -39.83
N PHE A 211 -24.66 4.60 -38.65
CA PHE A 211 -23.26 4.46 -38.20
C PHE A 211 -22.73 3.01 -38.19
N LEU A 212 -23.58 2.03 -38.52
CA LEU A 212 -23.23 0.59 -38.53
C LEU A 212 -22.74 0.06 -39.90
N GLY A 213 -22.57 0.94 -40.89
CA GLY A 213 -22.17 0.57 -42.25
C GLY A 213 -20.68 0.71 -42.56
N ASP A 214 -19.84 1.13 -41.60
CA ASP A 214 -18.41 1.34 -41.85
C ASP A 214 -17.67 0.00 -41.97
N PRO A 215 -17.21 -0.40 -43.18
CA PRO A 215 -16.55 -1.68 -43.40
C PRO A 215 -15.24 -1.82 -42.61
N THR A 216 -14.62 -0.69 -42.26
CA THR A 216 -13.35 -0.67 -41.53
C THR A 216 -13.52 -1.03 -40.06
N LEU A 217 -14.63 -0.63 -39.44
CA LEU A 217 -14.92 -0.90 -38.03
C LEU A 217 -15.38 -2.34 -37.81
N LEU A 218 -16.16 -2.89 -38.76
CA LEU A 218 -16.54 -4.31 -38.75
C LEU A 218 -15.34 -5.23 -39.03
N ALA A 219 -14.44 -4.83 -39.93
CA ALA A 219 -13.17 -5.52 -40.16
C ALA A 219 -12.26 -5.47 -38.92
N GLY A 220 -12.22 -4.33 -38.21
CA GLY A 220 -11.47 -4.18 -36.95
C GLY A 220 -12.00 -5.08 -35.82
N LEU A 221 -13.33 -5.20 -35.67
CA LEU A 221 -13.95 -6.10 -34.69
C LEU A 221 -13.70 -7.58 -35.02
N SER A 222 -13.78 -7.96 -36.29
CA SER A 222 -13.46 -9.33 -36.72
C SER A 222 -11.98 -9.67 -36.49
N ALA A 223 -11.07 -8.75 -36.83
CA ALA A 223 -9.64 -8.93 -36.60
C ALA A 223 -9.28 -9.04 -35.11
N SER A 224 -9.95 -8.26 -34.25
CA SER A 224 -9.79 -8.33 -32.79
C SER A 224 -10.32 -9.65 -32.22
N SER A 225 -11.47 -10.13 -32.68
CA SER A 225 -12.03 -11.44 -32.30
C SER A 225 -11.09 -12.58 -32.70
N ASP A 226 -10.56 -12.55 -33.93
CA ASP A 226 -9.62 -13.56 -34.43
C ASP A 226 -8.28 -13.52 -33.68
N ALA A 227 -7.80 -12.33 -33.31
CA ALA A 227 -6.59 -12.19 -32.51
C ALA A 227 -6.79 -12.77 -31.10
N ARG A 228 -7.94 -12.52 -30.48
CA ARG A 228 -8.32 -13.08 -29.17
C ARG A 228 -8.42 -14.61 -29.21
N ALA A 229 -9.02 -15.16 -30.26
CA ALA A 229 -9.11 -16.60 -30.47
C ALA A 229 -7.73 -17.25 -30.64
N ARG A 230 -6.82 -16.62 -31.41
CA ARG A 230 -5.43 -17.10 -31.58
C ARG A 230 -4.60 -17.02 -30.30
N ALA A 231 -4.76 -15.96 -29.51
CA ALA A 231 -4.11 -15.82 -28.22
C ALA A 231 -4.60 -16.89 -27.24
N HIS A 232 -5.92 -17.11 -27.18
CA HIS A 232 -6.50 -18.15 -26.32
C HIS A 232 -6.08 -19.57 -26.74
N ALA A 233 -6.03 -19.87 -28.04
CA ALA A 233 -5.52 -21.14 -28.53
C ALA A 233 -4.03 -21.37 -28.20
N THR A 234 -3.23 -20.30 -28.19
CA THR A 234 -1.82 -20.36 -27.79
C THR A 234 -1.69 -20.59 -26.28
N TYR A 235 -2.49 -19.91 -25.48
CA TYR A 235 -2.58 -20.13 -24.03
C TYR A 235 -2.94 -21.58 -23.69
N LEU A 236 -3.98 -22.13 -24.33
CA LEU A 236 -4.40 -23.52 -24.09
C LEU A 236 -3.32 -24.54 -24.47
N ARG A 237 -2.58 -24.31 -25.57
CA ARG A 237 -1.44 -25.16 -25.94
C ARG A 237 -0.32 -25.09 -24.90
N ASN A 238 0.04 -23.88 -24.45
CA ASN A 238 1.07 -23.70 -23.42
C ASN A 238 0.66 -24.33 -22.08
N ALA A 239 -0.60 -24.17 -21.67
CA ALA A 239 -1.13 -24.79 -20.46
C ALA A 239 -1.11 -26.33 -20.54
N HIS A 240 -1.39 -26.88 -21.73
CA HIS A 240 -1.35 -28.33 -21.93
C HIS A 240 0.09 -28.88 -21.89
N GLU A 241 1.05 -28.18 -22.53
CA GLU A 241 2.47 -28.53 -22.47
C GLU A 241 3.04 -28.42 -21.05
N LEU A 242 2.65 -27.38 -20.29
CA LEU A 242 3.07 -27.20 -18.90
C LEU A 242 2.54 -28.32 -18.00
N ASN A 243 1.26 -28.69 -18.14
CA ASN A 243 0.68 -29.81 -17.39
C ASN A 243 1.35 -31.15 -17.74
N ARG A 244 1.70 -31.37 -19.01
CA ARG A 244 2.46 -32.55 -19.45
C ARG A 244 3.84 -32.57 -18.80
N ALA A 245 4.56 -31.45 -18.79
CA ALA A 245 5.88 -31.35 -18.17
C ALA A 245 5.83 -31.59 -16.65
N LEU A 246 4.81 -31.09 -15.95
CA LEU A 246 4.60 -31.34 -14.52
C LEU A 246 4.33 -32.82 -14.24
N GLN A 247 3.50 -33.48 -15.07
CA GLN A 247 3.25 -34.92 -14.95
C GLN A 247 4.51 -35.76 -15.21
N GLU A 248 5.32 -35.39 -16.19
CA GLU A 248 6.59 -36.08 -16.49
C GLU A 248 7.60 -35.91 -15.35
N THR A 249 7.65 -34.72 -14.74
CA THR A 249 8.53 -34.42 -13.60
C THR A 249 8.10 -35.20 -12.35
N ALA A 250 6.79 -35.24 -12.05
CA ALA A 250 6.25 -36.04 -10.96
C ALA A 250 6.54 -37.53 -11.16
N ALA A 251 6.34 -38.05 -12.38
CA ALA A 251 6.65 -39.44 -12.72
C ALA A 251 8.15 -39.76 -12.57
N LEU A 252 9.05 -38.81 -12.87
CA LEU A 252 10.48 -38.96 -12.65
C LEU A 252 10.81 -39.03 -11.15
N GLN A 253 10.22 -38.15 -10.33
CA GLN A 253 10.42 -38.12 -8.88
C GLN A 253 9.94 -39.41 -8.22
N PHE A 254 8.77 -39.93 -8.61
CA PHE A 254 8.28 -41.22 -8.11
C PHE A 254 9.21 -42.38 -8.47
N ARG A 255 9.73 -42.44 -9.70
CA ARG A 255 10.70 -43.47 -10.11
C ARG A 255 12.01 -43.37 -9.32
N LEU A 256 12.49 -42.16 -9.05
CA LEU A 256 13.72 -41.94 -8.28
C LEU A 256 13.53 -42.36 -6.81
N ALA A 257 12.37 -42.06 -6.22
CA ALA A 257 12.02 -42.45 -4.87
C ALA A 257 11.89 -43.98 -4.73
N GLU A 258 11.26 -44.66 -5.69
CA GLU A 258 11.21 -46.13 -5.72
C GLU A 258 12.61 -46.75 -5.86
N GLN A 259 13.50 -46.17 -6.68
CA GLN A 259 14.88 -46.65 -6.82
C GLN A 259 15.71 -46.46 -5.54
N LEU A 260 15.52 -45.37 -4.80
CA LEU A 260 16.15 -45.13 -3.49
C LEU A 260 15.62 -46.07 -2.41
N LEU A 261 14.33 -46.43 -2.46
CA LEU A 261 13.71 -47.38 -1.53
C LEU A 261 14.03 -48.85 -1.86
N SER A 262 14.46 -49.15 -3.10
CA SER A 262 14.76 -50.50 -3.59
C SER A 262 16.26 -50.82 -3.66
N ALA A 263 17.13 -49.87 -3.28
CA ALA A 263 18.57 -50.08 -3.30
C ALA A 263 19.00 -51.05 -2.17
N PRO A 264 19.75 -52.13 -2.46
CA PRO A 264 20.32 -52.99 -1.43
C PRO A 264 21.34 -52.21 -0.60
N ASP A 265 21.21 -52.30 0.71
CA ASP A 265 22.08 -51.66 1.70
C ASP A 265 23.47 -52.34 1.73
N GLU A 266 24.41 -51.82 0.95
CA GLU A 266 25.84 -52.11 1.12
C GLU A 266 26.55 -50.88 1.71
N GLY A 267 26.42 -50.73 3.03
CA GLY A 267 27.21 -49.77 3.80
C GLY A 267 28.68 -50.21 3.97
N PRO A 268 29.65 -49.28 3.97
CA PRO A 268 31.05 -49.59 4.27
C PRO A 268 31.24 -49.95 5.77
N PRO A 269 32.20 -50.81 6.12
CA PRO A 269 32.29 -51.38 7.46
C PRO A 269 32.99 -50.43 8.43
N GLY A 270 32.34 -50.20 9.58
CA GLY A 270 33.00 -49.81 10.81
C GLY A 270 32.71 -48.39 11.27
N LEU A 271 31.64 -48.25 12.06
CA LEU A 271 31.54 -47.41 13.25
C LEU A 271 30.26 -47.88 13.98
N GLY A 272 30.42 -48.57 15.10
CA GLY A 272 29.30 -49.10 15.88
C GLY A 272 28.43 -47.97 16.46
N PRO A 273 27.12 -48.21 16.69
CA PRO A 273 26.24 -47.18 17.21
C PRO A 273 26.60 -46.85 18.66
N ALA A 274 26.99 -45.60 18.88
CA ALA A 274 27.08 -45.02 20.22
C ALA A 274 25.68 -45.04 20.85
N ALA A 275 25.59 -45.52 22.08
CA ALA A 275 24.36 -45.58 22.85
C ALA A 275 23.67 -44.21 22.88
N ALA A 276 22.47 -44.14 22.30
CA ALA A 276 21.61 -42.97 22.38
C ALA A 276 21.25 -42.74 23.85
N ALA A 277 21.62 -41.57 24.38
CA ALA A 277 21.06 -41.07 25.61
C ALA A 277 19.52 -41.01 25.48
N PRO A 278 18.76 -41.30 26.54
CA PRO A 278 17.31 -41.25 26.46
C PRO A 278 16.85 -39.85 26.03
N PRO A 279 15.80 -39.74 25.20
CA PRO A 279 15.28 -38.44 24.81
C PRO A 279 14.91 -37.68 26.09
N ARG A 280 15.48 -36.48 26.26
CA ARG A 280 14.99 -35.55 27.29
C ARG A 280 13.52 -35.31 26.97
N LEU A 281 12.63 -35.82 27.83
CA LEU A 281 11.23 -35.44 27.85
C LEU A 281 11.19 -33.92 27.99
N MET A 282 10.91 -33.23 26.88
CA MET A 282 10.55 -31.81 26.90
C MET A 282 9.32 -31.67 27.81
N PRO A 283 9.27 -30.66 28.69
CA PRO A 283 8.06 -30.40 29.46
C PRO A 283 6.89 -30.25 28.47
N SER A 284 5.75 -30.86 28.79
CA SER A 284 4.55 -30.79 27.95
C SER A 284 4.23 -29.32 27.64
N SER A 285 4.33 -28.95 26.37
CA SER A 285 3.92 -27.63 25.89
C SER A 285 2.46 -27.38 26.32
N PRO A 286 2.09 -26.14 26.68
CA PRO A 286 0.68 -25.82 26.91
C PRO A 286 -0.16 -26.19 25.69
N PRO A 287 -1.46 -26.51 25.85
CA PRO A 287 -2.32 -26.83 24.71
C PRO A 287 -2.34 -25.65 23.73
N THR A 288 -1.92 -25.91 22.49
CA THR A 288 -1.93 -24.96 21.37
C THR A 288 -3.13 -25.20 20.47
N ALA A 289 -3.68 -24.14 19.88
CA ALA A 289 -4.71 -24.25 18.84
C ALA A 289 -4.10 -24.77 17.53
N LEU A 290 -2.92 -24.24 17.15
CA LEU A 290 -2.12 -24.73 16.03
C LEU A 290 -0.65 -24.78 16.46
N ASP A 291 0.01 -25.89 16.19
CA ASP A 291 1.45 -26.03 16.38
C ASP A 291 2.22 -25.50 15.17
N ARG A 292 3.54 -25.62 15.22
CA ARG A 292 4.45 -25.14 14.18
C ARG A 292 4.21 -25.79 12.82
N GLU A 293 3.93 -27.09 12.80
CA GLU A 293 3.69 -27.84 11.57
C GLU A 293 2.39 -27.37 10.92
N ALA A 294 1.33 -27.19 11.71
CA ALA A 294 0.07 -26.64 11.22
C ALA A 294 0.20 -25.18 10.76
N CYS A 295 1.00 -24.35 11.45
CA CYS A 295 1.26 -22.98 10.99
C CYS A 295 2.05 -22.97 9.66
N LEU A 296 2.99 -23.89 9.47
CA LEU A 296 3.73 -24.02 8.20
C LEU A 296 2.83 -24.59 7.08
N GLU A 297 1.96 -25.55 7.39
CA GLU A 297 0.94 -26.06 6.45
C GLU A 297 0.01 -24.92 6.00
N PHE A 298 -0.35 -23.99 6.89
CA PHE A 298 -1.12 -22.80 6.50
C PHE A 298 -0.33 -21.90 5.54
N ALA A 299 0.97 -21.69 5.81
CA ALA A 299 1.85 -20.84 4.99
C ALA A 299 2.00 -21.38 3.56
N VAL A 300 2.39 -22.65 3.41
CA VAL A 300 2.81 -23.21 2.11
C VAL A 300 1.97 -24.40 1.61
N GLY A 301 1.22 -25.06 2.50
CA GLY A 301 0.48 -26.30 2.24
C GLY A 301 -0.98 -26.06 1.86
N SER A 302 -1.94 -26.76 2.49
CA SER A 302 -3.38 -26.58 2.28
C SER A 302 -4.03 -25.86 3.45
N ILE A 303 -4.82 -24.81 3.15
CA ILE A 303 -5.63 -24.11 4.16
C ILE A 303 -6.70 -25.03 4.71
N ALA A 304 -7.30 -25.90 3.88
CA ALA A 304 -8.33 -26.84 4.30
C ALA A 304 -7.82 -27.89 5.30
N ASN A 305 -6.55 -28.31 5.18
CA ASN A 305 -5.93 -29.21 6.15
C ASN A 305 -5.82 -28.58 7.54
N VAL A 306 -5.68 -27.25 7.62
CA VAL A 306 -5.52 -26.51 8.88
C VAL A 306 -6.86 -26.03 9.43
N LEU A 307 -7.70 -25.43 8.59
CA LEU A 307 -8.93 -24.75 8.99
C LEU A 307 -10.21 -25.58 8.76
N GLY A 308 -10.10 -26.71 8.05
CA GLY A 308 -11.19 -27.63 7.77
C GLY A 308 -11.86 -27.44 6.41
N ALA A 309 -12.78 -28.36 6.09
CA ALA A 309 -13.34 -28.52 4.75
C ALA A 309 -14.09 -27.29 4.20
N SER A 310 -14.62 -26.41 5.05
CA SER A 310 -15.27 -25.17 4.60
C SER A 310 -14.31 -24.20 3.90
N TYR A 311 -13.00 -24.33 4.12
CA TYR A 311 -11.96 -23.52 3.49
C TYR A 311 -11.37 -24.16 2.22
N ALA A 312 -11.81 -25.36 1.83
CA ALA A 312 -11.30 -26.06 0.64
C ALA A 312 -11.36 -25.26 -0.68
N PRO A 313 -12.35 -24.39 -0.93
CA PRO A 313 -12.33 -23.54 -2.13
C PRO A 313 -11.11 -22.60 -2.19
N VAL A 314 -10.60 -22.13 -1.05
CA VAL A 314 -9.46 -21.20 -0.97
C VAL A 314 -8.17 -21.83 -1.53
N ASP A 315 -8.02 -23.15 -1.41
CA ASP A 315 -6.87 -23.87 -1.97
C ASP A 315 -6.83 -23.84 -3.52
N GLN A 316 -7.93 -23.47 -4.17
CA GLN A 316 -8.01 -23.35 -5.63
C GLN A 316 -7.76 -21.93 -6.15
N ASN A 317 -7.70 -20.95 -5.25
CA ASN A 317 -7.45 -19.55 -5.62
C ASN A 317 -6.02 -19.39 -6.16
N ALA A 318 -5.85 -18.50 -7.14
CA ALA A 318 -4.54 -18.21 -7.72
C ALA A 318 -3.57 -17.56 -6.71
N THR A 319 -4.11 -16.71 -5.84
CA THR A 319 -3.44 -16.16 -4.66
C THR A 319 -4.35 -16.33 -3.45
N ARG A 320 -3.77 -16.29 -2.25
CA ARG A 320 -4.55 -16.33 -1.00
C ARG A 320 -3.75 -15.73 0.14
N VAL A 321 -4.41 -15.46 1.26
CA VAL A 321 -3.73 -15.02 2.48
C VAL A 321 -2.89 -16.16 3.07
N ARG A 322 -1.63 -15.85 3.38
CA ARG A 322 -0.66 -16.80 3.92
C ARG A 322 0.17 -16.15 5.00
N LEU A 323 0.71 -16.98 5.90
CA LEU A 323 1.91 -16.60 6.63
C LEU A 323 3.13 -16.74 5.69
N PRO A 324 4.21 -15.98 5.90
CA PRO A 324 5.44 -16.17 5.13
C PRO A 324 6.02 -17.58 5.32
N ALA A 325 6.68 -18.08 4.28
CA ALA A 325 7.42 -19.34 4.33
C ALA A 325 8.75 -19.18 5.07
N GLU A 326 9.47 -20.28 5.28
CA GLU A 326 10.84 -20.21 5.78
C GLU A 326 11.75 -19.39 4.83
N PRO A 327 12.66 -18.56 5.36
CA PRO A 327 13.02 -18.43 6.77
C PRO A 327 12.19 -17.39 7.58
N LEU A 328 11.18 -16.74 6.98
CA LEU A 328 10.27 -15.78 7.64
C LEU A 328 9.03 -16.40 8.29
N MET A 329 9.01 -17.73 8.45
CA MET A 329 7.95 -18.40 9.19
C MET A 329 8.10 -18.19 10.70
N LEU A 330 7.84 -16.98 11.18
CA LEU A 330 8.11 -16.52 12.54
C LEU A 330 6.99 -16.84 13.54
N VAL A 331 5.87 -17.43 13.11
CA VAL A 331 4.83 -17.94 14.01
C VAL A 331 5.18 -19.38 14.38
N ASP A 332 5.71 -19.60 15.58
CA ASP A 332 6.05 -20.95 16.03
C ASP A 332 4.84 -21.74 16.52
N ARG A 333 3.79 -21.04 16.96
CA ARG A 333 2.51 -21.63 17.40
C ARG A 333 1.43 -20.58 17.59
N ILE A 334 0.18 -21.01 17.44
CA ILE A 334 -1.02 -20.25 17.79
C ILE A 334 -1.63 -20.87 19.04
N LEU A 335 -1.76 -20.10 20.11
CA LEU A 335 -2.30 -20.54 21.40
C LEU A 335 -3.83 -20.52 21.42
N SER A 336 -4.43 -19.48 20.85
CA SER A 336 -5.88 -19.31 20.84
C SER A 336 -6.34 -18.50 19.64
N ILE A 337 -7.51 -18.83 19.12
CA ILE A 337 -8.19 -18.13 18.04
C ILE A 337 -9.58 -17.74 18.55
N GLN A 338 -9.97 -16.48 18.38
CA GLN A 338 -11.27 -15.92 18.75
C GLN A 338 -11.82 -15.15 17.55
N GLY A 339 -13.13 -15.30 17.32
CA GLY A 339 -13.81 -14.76 16.14
C GLY A 339 -14.50 -15.88 15.38
N GLU A 340 -15.67 -15.58 14.81
CA GLU A 340 -16.45 -16.56 14.06
C GLU A 340 -15.83 -16.77 12.67
N PRO A 341 -15.50 -18.02 12.28
CA PRO A 341 -15.08 -18.37 10.93
C PRO A 341 -15.96 -17.75 9.85
N HIS A 342 -15.36 -17.23 8.78
CA HIS A 342 -16.10 -16.66 7.62
C HIS A 342 -17.02 -15.47 7.95
N SER A 343 -16.92 -14.87 9.13
CA SER A 343 -17.82 -13.80 9.54
C SER A 343 -17.49 -12.43 8.96
N MET A 344 -16.25 -12.20 8.50
CA MET A 344 -15.74 -10.89 8.08
C MET A 344 -15.96 -9.77 9.12
N THR A 345 -16.02 -10.13 10.41
CA THR A 345 -16.22 -9.17 11.51
C THR A 345 -14.88 -8.74 12.11
N GLY A 346 -14.63 -9.10 13.37
CA GLY A 346 -13.38 -8.89 14.07
C GLY A 346 -13.01 -10.16 14.82
N GLY A 347 -11.76 -10.23 15.27
CA GLY A 347 -11.25 -11.41 15.94
C GLY A 347 -9.96 -11.12 16.68
N ARG A 348 -9.45 -12.16 17.36
CA ARG A 348 -8.22 -12.10 18.13
C ARG A 348 -7.48 -13.42 18.01
N VAL A 349 -6.17 -13.35 17.79
CA VAL A 349 -5.28 -14.51 17.77
C VAL A 349 -4.11 -14.25 18.72
N VAL A 350 -3.72 -15.28 19.48
CA VAL A 350 -2.55 -15.22 20.35
C VAL A 350 -1.51 -16.18 19.82
N THR A 351 -0.30 -15.69 19.56
CA THR A 351 0.80 -16.47 18.99
C THR A 351 2.05 -16.38 19.84
N GLU A 352 2.99 -17.30 19.60
CA GLU A 352 4.33 -17.24 20.19
C GLU A 352 5.41 -17.38 19.12
N HIS A 353 6.52 -16.68 19.34
CA HIS A 353 7.76 -16.76 18.58
C HIS A 353 8.93 -17.15 19.50
N ASP A 354 9.71 -18.16 19.11
CA ASP A 354 10.91 -18.61 19.82
C ASP A 354 12.16 -17.86 19.34
N VAL A 355 12.66 -16.97 20.18
CA VAL A 355 13.84 -16.16 19.85
C VAL A 355 15.08 -17.05 19.85
N GLY A 356 15.82 -17.02 18.74
CA GLY A 356 17.07 -17.77 18.59
C GLY A 356 16.92 -19.25 18.25
N ALA A 357 15.71 -19.78 18.09
CA ALA A 357 15.49 -21.10 17.49
C ALA A 357 16.06 -21.17 16.06
N ARG A 358 16.10 -20.01 15.38
CA ARG A 358 16.68 -19.80 14.06
C ARG A 358 17.62 -18.59 14.12
N PRO A 359 18.93 -18.80 14.32
CA PRO A 359 19.85 -17.72 14.68
C PRO A 359 20.26 -16.83 13.50
N TRP A 360 19.80 -17.10 12.27
CA TRP A 360 20.27 -16.43 11.05
C TRP A 360 20.06 -14.91 11.06
N TYR A 361 19.06 -14.43 11.80
CA TYR A 361 18.72 -13.01 11.90
C TYR A 361 19.39 -12.31 13.09
N LEU A 362 20.01 -13.05 14.02
CA LEU A 362 20.48 -12.46 15.28
C LEU A 362 21.54 -11.39 15.01
N SER A 363 21.37 -10.25 15.68
CA SER A 363 22.26 -9.10 15.61
C SER A 363 22.54 -8.60 17.03
N CYS A 364 23.79 -8.31 17.36
CA CYS A 364 24.19 -7.87 18.71
C CYS A 364 23.67 -8.80 19.83
N GLY A 365 23.63 -10.12 19.58
CA GLY A 365 23.15 -11.12 20.53
C GLY A 365 21.64 -11.08 20.83
N ALA A 366 20.83 -10.38 20.03
CA ALA A 366 19.38 -10.26 20.20
C ALA A 366 18.64 -10.38 18.85
N ILE A 367 17.31 -10.49 18.91
CA ILE A 367 16.42 -10.35 17.75
C ILE A 367 16.47 -8.91 17.21
N PRO A 368 16.60 -8.68 15.89
CA PRO A 368 16.58 -7.33 15.33
C PRO A 368 15.16 -6.75 15.30
N THR A 369 15.06 -5.43 15.18
CA THR A 369 13.79 -4.68 15.22
C THR A 369 12.77 -5.23 14.24
N CYS A 370 13.15 -5.46 12.98
CA CYS A 370 12.22 -5.97 11.97
C CYS A 370 11.63 -7.33 12.32
N ILE A 371 12.43 -8.28 12.80
CA ILE A 371 11.95 -9.64 13.14
C ILE A 371 11.07 -9.59 14.39
N ALA A 372 11.36 -8.70 15.34
CA ALA A 372 10.47 -8.47 16.49
C ALA A 372 9.10 -7.89 16.05
N VAL A 373 9.03 -7.06 15.01
CA VAL A 373 7.74 -6.60 14.48
C VAL A 373 7.07 -7.66 13.61
N GLU A 374 7.83 -8.30 12.71
CA GLU A 374 7.35 -9.29 11.73
C GLU A 374 6.82 -10.57 12.39
N SER A 375 7.34 -10.96 13.56
CA SER A 375 6.77 -12.09 14.31
C SER A 375 5.32 -11.85 14.79
N GLY A 376 4.82 -10.60 14.70
CA GLY A 376 3.41 -10.22 14.85
C GLY A 376 2.52 -10.47 13.62
N GLN A 377 3.01 -11.09 12.56
CA GLN A 377 2.35 -11.34 11.25
C GLN A 377 1.07 -12.20 11.25
N ALA A 378 0.54 -12.61 12.41
CA ALA A 378 -0.63 -13.49 12.46
C ALA A 378 -1.97 -12.75 12.27
N ASP A 379 -1.95 -11.44 11.99
CA ASP A 379 -3.09 -10.75 11.39
C ASP A 379 -3.45 -11.35 10.03
N LEU A 380 -2.47 -11.85 9.26
CA LEU A 380 -2.68 -12.61 8.03
C LEU A 380 -3.49 -13.89 8.28
N PHE A 381 -3.05 -14.70 9.26
CA PHE A 381 -3.78 -15.90 9.66
C PHE A 381 -5.21 -15.57 10.09
N LEU A 382 -5.37 -14.54 10.92
CA LEU A 382 -6.67 -14.14 11.43
C LEU A 382 -7.59 -13.60 10.32
N ALA A 383 -7.06 -12.88 9.34
CA ALA A 383 -7.83 -12.43 8.18
C ALA A 383 -8.32 -13.62 7.34
N GLY A 384 -7.45 -14.60 7.08
CA GLY A 384 -7.82 -15.85 6.41
C GLY A 384 -8.90 -16.62 7.18
N TRP A 385 -8.76 -16.77 8.50
CA TRP A 385 -9.76 -17.36 9.39
C TRP A 385 -11.12 -16.65 9.29
N LEU A 386 -11.13 -15.31 9.30
CA LEU A 386 -12.35 -14.51 9.21
C LEU A 386 -13.00 -14.54 7.82
N GLY A 387 -12.32 -15.09 6.80
CA GLY A 387 -12.92 -15.47 5.51
C GLY A 387 -12.58 -14.59 4.33
N ILE A 388 -11.55 -13.73 4.41
CA ILE A 388 -11.25 -12.77 3.34
C ILE A 388 -11.01 -13.41 1.97
N ASP A 389 -10.42 -14.61 1.93
CA ASP A 389 -10.12 -15.31 0.67
C ASP A 389 -11.37 -15.72 -0.12
N ALA A 390 -12.53 -15.85 0.56
CA ALA A 390 -13.81 -16.09 -0.09
C ALA A 390 -14.36 -14.81 -0.77
N HIS A 391 -13.83 -13.64 -0.41
CA HIS A 391 -14.20 -12.34 -0.98
C HIS A 391 -13.21 -11.84 -2.03
N THR A 392 -11.93 -12.16 -1.88
CA THR A 392 -10.90 -11.78 -2.87
C THR A 392 -10.84 -12.76 -4.03
N GLU A 393 -11.23 -14.02 -3.83
CA GLU A 393 -11.25 -15.08 -4.86
C GLU A 393 -9.92 -15.22 -5.61
N GLY A 394 -8.80 -14.90 -4.95
CA GLY A 394 -7.45 -14.90 -5.54
C GLY A 394 -7.17 -13.79 -6.54
N LEU A 395 -7.98 -12.73 -6.56
CA LEU A 395 -7.81 -11.56 -7.43
C LEU A 395 -7.14 -10.37 -6.74
N ALA A 396 -6.97 -10.44 -5.41
CA ALA A 396 -6.40 -9.37 -4.61
C ALA A 396 -5.43 -9.92 -3.56
N VAL A 397 -4.34 -9.18 -3.32
CA VAL A 397 -3.23 -9.59 -2.46
C VAL A 397 -2.99 -8.63 -1.30
N TYR A 398 -2.46 -9.14 -0.20
CA TYR A 398 -2.28 -8.41 1.05
C TYR A 398 -1.22 -7.31 0.95
N ARG A 399 -1.51 -6.09 1.41
CA ARG A 399 -0.49 -5.06 1.68
C ARG A 399 -0.76 -4.37 3.01
N LEU A 400 0.29 -4.21 3.81
CA LEU A 400 0.32 -3.28 4.93
C LEU A 400 0.30 -1.84 4.39
N LEU A 401 -0.45 -0.95 5.04
CA LEU A 401 -0.58 0.45 4.63
C LEU A 401 -0.05 1.39 5.70
N ASP A 402 -0.50 1.24 6.94
CA ASP A 402 -0.17 2.16 8.02
C ASP A 402 0.02 1.37 9.32
N ALA A 403 0.99 1.79 10.13
CA ALA A 403 1.19 1.28 11.48
C ALA A 403 1.95 2.29 12.34
N VAL A 404 1.65 2.32 13.64
CA VAL A 404 2.43 3.00 14.66
C VAL A 404 3.00 1.94 15.60
N VAL A 405 4.32 1.78 15.57
CA VAL A 405 5.04 0.82 16.41
C VAL A 405 5.72 1.56 17.56
N THR A 406 5.66 0.98 18.75
CA THR A 406 6.33 1.50 19.94
C THR A 406 6.96 0.34 20.69
N PHE A 407 8.26 0.40 20.90
CA PHE A 407 8.97 -0.53 21.79
C PHE A 407 8.92 0.02 23.21
N HIS A 408 8.81 -0.88 24.19
CA HIS A 408 8.66 -0.56 25.61
C HIS A 408 9.83 -1.08 26.45
N ASP A 409 10.58 -2.05 25.93
CA ASP A 409 11.70 -2.70 26.62
C ASP A 409 12.80 -3.10 25.62
N HIS A 410 13.87 -3.72 26.11
CA HIS A 410 14.99 -4.21 25.33
C HIS A 410 14.62 -5.36 24.38
N LEU A 411 15.36 -5.46 23.27
CA LEU A 411 15.20 -6.53 22.30
C LEU A 411 15.57 -7.89 22.92
N PRO A 412 14.72 -8.92 22.81
CA PRO A 412 14.94 -10.21 23.44
C PRO A 412 16.18 -10.97 22.93
N GLU A 413 16.84 -11.65 23.86
CA GLU A 413 17.95 -12.57 23.59
C GLU A 413 17.46 -13.99 23.21
N PRO A 414 18.31 -14.83 22.59
CA PRO A 414 18.03 -16.24 22.38
C PRO A 414 17.53 -16.98 23.62
N GLY A 415 16.53 -17.84 23.44
CA GLY A 415 15.88 -18.60 24.52
C GLY A 415 14.70 -17.89 25.17
N LYS A 416 14.40 -16.64 24.79
CA LYS A 416 13.16 -15.95 25.14
C LYS A 416 12.02 -16.31 24.19
N VAL A 417 10.80 -16.17 24.67
CA VAL A 417 9.57 -16.35 23.87
C VAL A 417 8.82 -15.03 23.84
N ILE A 418 8.53 -14.54 22.64
CA ILE A 418 7.66 -13.37 22.46
C ILE A 418 6.25 -13.87 22.22
N ARG A 419 5.30 -13.42 23.04
CA ARG A 419 3.87 -13.69 22.87
C ARG A 419 3.19 -12.47 22.27
N TYR A 420 2.53 -12.66 21.14
CA TYR A 420 1.74 -11.62 20.48
C TYR A 420 0.25 -11.85 20.74
N ASP A 421 -0.43 -10.78 21.12
CA ASP A 421 -1.88 -10.69 21.22
C ASP A 421 -2.36 -9.76 20.11
N ILE A 422 -2.88 -10.34 19.02
CA ILE A 422 -3.19 -9.66 17.78
C ILE A 422 -4.70 -9.63 17.58
N SER A 423 -5.25 -8.48 17.21
CA SER A 423 -6.68 -8.32 16.95
C SER A 423 -6.93 -7.63 15.62
N ILE A 424 -7.86 -8.18 14.84
CA ILE A 424 -8.53 -7.46 13.74
C ILE A 424 -9.78 -6.83 14.34
N GLU A 425 -9.84 -5.50 14.33
CA GLU A 425 -10.94 -4.74 14.93
C GLU A 425 -12.19 -4.79 14.05
N ARG A 426 -12.01 -4.58 12.75
CA ARG A 426 -13.08 -4.62 11.73
C ARG A 426 -12.52 -4.64 10.32
N PHE A 427 -13.25 -5.26 9.41
CA PHE A 427 -13.14 -5.04 7.97
C PHE A 427 -13.98 -3.83 7.52
N PHE A 428 -13.58 -3.24 6.40
CA PHE A 428 -14.34 -2.22 5.68
C PHE A 428 -13.91 -2.20 4.21
N GLN A 429 -14.69 -1.55 3.36
CA GLN A 429 -14.38 -1.45 1.94
C GLN A 429 -14.16 0.01 1.53
N GLN A 430 -13.26 0.20 0.56
CA GLN A 430 -13.09 1.46 -0.16
C GLN A 430 -13.13 1.17 -1.65
N GLY A 431 -14.28 1.41 -2.28
CA GLY A 431 -14.52 0.86 -3.62
C GLY A 431 -14.69 -0.65 -3.54
N GLU A 432 -13.93 -1.39 -4.36
CA GLU A 432 -13.91 -2.86 -4.33
C GLU A 432 -12.79 -3.41 -3.42
N THR A 433 -11.85 -2.56 -2.97
CA THR A 433 -10.74 -2.94 -2.09
C THR A 433 -11.24 -3.24 -0.69
N TRP A 434 -10.90 -4.42 -0.16
CA TRP A 434 -11.10 -4.78 1.23
C TRP A 434 -9.95 -4.28 2.10
N LEU A 435 -10.29 -3.63 3.20
CA LEU A 435 -9.37 -3.07 4.18
C LEU A 435 -9.75 -3.54 5.58
N PHE A 436 -8.80 -3.54 6.51
CA PHE A 436 -9.09 -3.81 7.90
C PHE A 436 -8.16 -3.05 8.84
N TYR A 437 -8.69 -2.72 10.02
CA TYR A 437 -7.89 -2.18 11.11
C TYR A 437 -7.45 -3.31 12.05
N PHE A 438 -6.20 -3.25 12.48
CA PHE A 438 -5.63 -4.21 13.40
C PHE A 438 -4.65 -3.56 14.37
N ALA A 439 -4.38 -4.26 15.46
CA ALA A 439 -3.44 -3.88 16.49
C ALA A 439 -2.87 -5.12 17.15
N PHE A 440 -1.71 -5.00 17.79
CA PHE A 440 -1.20 -6.07 18.64
C PHE A 440 -0.33 -5.58 19.80
N GLU A 441 -0.25 -6.42 20.82
CA GLU A 441 0.70 -6.34 21.95
C GLU A 441 1.67 -7.50 21.91
N GLY A 442 2.97 -7.22 21.92
CA GLY A 442 4.04 -8.20 22.11
C GLY A 442 4.53 -8.17 23.56
N THR A 443 4.65 -9.34 24.19
CA THR A 443 5.14 -9.48 25.57
C THR A 443 6.22 -10.55 25.69
N VAL A 444 7.14 -10.36 26.64
CA VAL A 444 8.17 -11.34 27.01
C VAL A 444 8.16 -11.48 28.52
N ASP A 445 8.10 -12.72 29.04
CA ASP A 445 8.01 -13.00 30.48
C ASP A 445 6.87 -12.21 31.19
N GLY A 446 5.77 -11.96 30.47
CA GLY A 446 4.62 -11.19 30.96
C GLY A 446 4.81 -9.67 31.02
N ARG A 447 5.94 -9.14 30.51
CA ARG A 447 6.20 -7.70 30.41
C ARG A 447 5.97 -7.18 28.98
N PRO A 448 5.46 -5.97 28.79
CA PRO A 448 5.33 -5.35 27.46
C PRO A 448 6.70 -5.22 26.78
N LEU A 449 6.83 -5.79 25.59
CA LEU A 449 7.98 -5.61 24.71
C LEU A 449 7.71 -4.51 23.69
N LEU A 450 6.62 -4.65 22.93
CA LEU A 450 6.27 -3.72 21.87
C LEU A 450 4.77 -3.70 21.60
N SER A 451 4.27 -2.61 21.05
CA SER A 451 2.87 -2.44 20.66
C SER A 451 2.77 -1.92 19.23
N MET A 452 1.84 -2.46 18.46
CA MET A 452 1.41 -1.89 17.18
C MET A 452 -0.01 -1.32 17.32
N ARG A 453 -0.18 -0.08 16.89
CA ARG A 453 -1.44 0.68 16.90
C ARG A 453 -1.69 1.32 15.54
N GLU A 454 -2.92 1.75 15.31
CA GLU A 454 -3.32 2.39 14.04
C GLU A 454 -2.94 1.52 12.82
N GLY A 455 -2.92 0.19 13.01
CA GLY A 455 -2.59 -0.77 11.97
C GLY A 455 -3.71 -0.78 10.93
N CYS A 456 -3.35 -0.60 9.66
CA CYS A 456 -4.26 -0.68 8.54
C CYS A 456 -3.61 -1.51 7.43
N ALA A 457 -4.31 -2.53 6.97
CA ALA A 457 -3.90 -3.37 5.85
C ALA A 457 -5.08 -3.60 4.90
N GLY A 458 -4.77 -4.08 3.71
CA GLY A 458 -5.75 -4.25 2.65
C GLY A 458 -5.41 -5.32 1.64
N PHE A 459 -6.39 -5.63 0.81
CA PHE A 459 -6.30 -6.60 -0.28
C PHE A 459 -6.53 -5.87 -1.59
N PHE A 460 -5.50 -5.83 -2.42
CA PHE A 460 -5.44 -4.99 -3.62
C PHE A 460 -5.28 -5.85 -4.87
N THR A 461 -5.97 -5.50 -5.95
CA THR A 461 -5.68 -6.12 -7.25
C THR A 461 -4.34 -5.62 -7.80
N ILE A 462 -3.77 -6.36 -8.75
CA ILE A 462 -2.52 -5.94 -9.41
C ILE A 462 -2.68 -4.57 -10.07
N GLU A 463 -3.82 -4.31 -10.71
CA GLU A 463 -4.10 -3.01 -11.34
C GLU A 463 -4.15 -1.88 -10.31
N GLU A 464 -4.71 -2.10 -9.12
CA GLU A 464 -4.75 -1.11 -8.04
C GLU A 464 -3.35 -0.79 -7.52
N LEU A 465 -2.49 -1.82 -7.38
CA LEU A 465 -1.10 -1.67 -6.95
C LEU A 465 -0.25 -0.92 -8.00
N GLU A 466 -0.42 -1.23 -9.28
CA GLU A 466 0.26 -0.54 -10.38
C GLU A 466 -0.17 0.93 -10.50
N ALA A 467 -1.46 1.22 -10.25
CA ALA A 467 -2.00 2.58 -10.27
C ALA A 467 -1.56 3.44 -9.06
N GLY A 468 -1.01 2.82 -8.01
CA GLY A 468 -0.56 3.50 -6.80
C GLY A 468 0.48 4.58 -7.10
N GLN A 469 0.33 5.78 -6.52
CA GLN A 469 1.24 6.91 -6.78
C GLN A 469 2.54 6.87 -5.96
N GLY A 470 2.68 5.92 -5.02
CA GLY A 470 3.74 5.96 -4.03
C GLY A 470 3.44 6.97 -2.90
N ILE A 471 4.47 7.28 -2.10
CA ILE A 471 4.38 8.30 -1.06
C ILE A 471 4.33 9.68 -1.72
N VAL A 472 3.25 10.42 -1.46
CA VAL A 472 3.10 11.80 -1.92
C VAL A 472 3.44 12.74 -0.77
N ARG A 473 4.59 13.42 -0.85
CA ARG A 473 4.99 14.46 0.11
C ARG A 473 4.47 15.82 -0.35
N THR A 474 3.76 16.52 0.52
CA THR A 474 3.28 17.89 0.26
C THR A 474 4.40 18.92 0.41
N LYS A 475 4.17 20.15 -0.06
CA LYS A 475 5.11 21.26 0.19
C LYS A 475 5.36 21.53 1.67
N ILE A 476 4.39 21.22 2.53
CA ILE A 476 4.50 21.41 3.99
C ILE A 476 5.43 20.34 4.57
N ASP A 477 5.32 19.09 4.10
CA ASP A 477 6.15 17.98 4.56
C ASP A 477 7.64 18.21 4.22
N LEU A 478 7.94 18.94 3.15
CA LEU A 478 9.30 19.25 2.71
C LEU A 478 9.88 20.53 3.32
N GLN A 479 9.15 21.23 4.19
CA GLN A 479 9.67 22.47 4.79
C GLN A 479 10.84 22.17 5.74
N PRO A 480 11.90 22.99 5.72
CA PRO A 480 12.96 22.90 6.70
C PRO A 480 12.42 23.07 8.12
N ARG A 481 12.92 22.25 9.04
CA ARG A 481 12.62 22.30 10.47
C ARG A 481 13.95 22.28 11.24
N PRO A 482 14.06 22.91 12.41
CA PRO A 482 15.27 22.79 13.20
C PRO A 482 15.38 21.36 13.76
N GLY A 483 16.50 20.69 13.49
CA GLY A 483 16.88 19.46 14.19
C GLY A 483 17.20 19.72 15.67
N VAL A 484 17.23 18.65 16.47
CA VAL A 484 17.52 18.70 17.90
C VAL A 484 18.90 18.11 18.17
N LEU A 485 19.76 18.89 18.82
CA LEU A 485 21.09 18.49 19.25
C LEU A 485 21.30 18.93 20.71
N PRO A 486 22.15 18.23 21.49
CA PRO A 486 22.57 18.69 22.79
C PRO A 486 23.33 20.01 22.69
N GLU A 487 23.29 20.81 23.76
CA GLU A 487 24.10 22.03 23.83
C GLU A 487 25.60 21.70 23.69
N GLY A 488 26.29 22.47 22.84
CA GLY A 488 27.72 22.25 22.57
C GLY A 488 28.01 20.99 21.73
N TRP A 489 27.02 20.44 21.02
CA TRP A 489 27.22 19.30 20.13
C TRP A 489 28.34 19.56 19.13
N THR A 490 29.28 18.63 19.07
CA THR A 490 30.34 18.62 18.08
C THR A 490 30.54 17.18 17.60
N GLY A 491 30.54 16.95 16.28
CA GLY A 491 30.65 15.61 15.71
C GLY A 491 31.98 14.93 16.06
N LEU A 492 31.95 13.64 16.44
CA LEU A 492 33.12 12.94 16.97
C LEU A 492 34.19 12.71 15.89
N ALA A 493 33.76 12.30 14.70
CA ALA A 493 34.61 12.20 13.52
C ALA A 493 34.24 13.28 12.49
N PRO A 494 35.22 13.88 11.79
CA PRO A 494 34.93 14.82 10.70
C PRO A 494 34.22 14.11 9.55
N MET A 495 33.10 14.67 9.08
CA MET A 495 32.34 14.21 7.90
C MET A 495 32.32 15.31 6.83
N ARG A 496 32.22 14.93 5.56
CA ARG A 496 32.11 15.89 4.45
C ARG A 496 30.85 15.58 3.64
N ALA A 497 30.20 16.63 3.17
CA ALA A 497 29.12 16.50 2.20
C ALA A 497 29.64 15.81 0.92
N GLY A 498 28.92 14.79 0.45
CA GLY A 498 29.33 13.96 -0.69
C GLY A 498 30.22 12.77 -0.33
N ASP A 499 30.48 12.51 0.96
CA ASP A 499 31.11 11.25 1.39
C ASP A 499 30.25 10.06 0.87
N SER A 500 30.89 9.08 0.25
CA SER A 500 30.25 7.89 -0.33
C SER A 500 31.11 6.65 -0.12
N TYR A 501 30.48 5.48 -0.10
CA TYR A 501 31.12 4.19 0.15
C TYR A 501 30.58 3.14 -0.81
N ASP A 502 31.47 2.53 -1.59
CA ASP A 502 31.11 1.47 -2.53
C ASP A 502 30.86 0.11 -1.84
N ASP A 503 30.52 -0.89 -2.64
CA ASP A 503 30.20 -2.25 -2.18
C ASP A 503 31.37 -2.91 -1.45
N GLU A 504 32.61 -2.65 -1.86
CA GLU A 504 33.80 -3.22 -1.23
C GLU A 504 34.04 -2.57 0.13
N GLN A 505 33.85 -1.26 0.23
CA GLN A 505 33.94 -0.51 1.49
C GLN A 505 32.86 -0.95 2.48
N ILE A 506 31.60 -1.09 2.05
CA ILE A 506 30.53 -1.60 2.93
C ILE A 506 30.76 -3.06 3.33
N ALA A 507 31.30 -3.89 2.43
CA ALA A 507 31.72 -5.25 2.78
C ALA A 507 32.87 -5.24 3.81
N ALA A 508 33.81 -4.29 3.73
CA ALA A 508 34.86 -4.11 4.73
C ALA A 508 34.29 -3.71 6.09
N LEU A 509 33.29 -2.82 6.10
CA LEU A 509 32.56 -2.44 7.31
C LEU A 509 31.91 -3.66 7.99
N ARG A 510 31.24 -4.54 7.23
CA ARG A 510 30.67 -5.80 7.75
C ARG A 510 31.71 -6.73 8.38
N ARG A 511 32.96 -6.71 7.88
CA ARG A 511 34.09 -7.47 8.46
C ARG A 511 34.73 -6.79 9.69
N GLY A 512 34.24 -5.63 10.09
CA GLY A 512 34.78 -4.85 11.20
C GLY A 512 35.96 -3.94 10.83
N ASP A 513 36.28 -3.79 9.53
CA ASP A 513 37.36 -2.92 9.06
C ASP A 513 36.84 -1.51 8.75
N LEU A 514 36.70 -0.70 9.80
CA LEU A 514 36.24 0.68 9.67
C LEU A 514 37.24 1.54 8.90
N ALA A 515 38.53 1.23 8.95
CA ALA A 515 39.56 2.02 8.28
C ALA A 515 39.53 1.82 6.76
N ALA A 516 39.30 0.60 6.30
CA ALA A 516 39.08 0.33 4.88
C ALA A 516 37.79 0.97 4.36
N CYS A 517 36.72 1.02 5.18
CA CYS A 517 35.46 1.67 4.78
C CYS A 517 35.55 3.20 4.83
N PHE A 518 35.81 3.77 6.01
CA PHE A 518 35.70 5.20 6.29
C PHE A 518 37.03 5.96 6.23
N GLY A 519 38.14 5.26 6.00
CA GLY A 519 39.47 5.84 5.88
C GLY A 519 40.30 5.80 7.17
N PRO A 520 41.56 6.25 7.09
CA PRO A 520 42.60 6.00 8.10
C PRO A 520 42.35 6.63 9.46
N ILE A 521 41.37 7.54 9.59
CA ILE A 521 41.00 8.14 10.88
C ILE A 521 40.40 7.10 11.84
N PHE A 522 39.94 5.95 11.33
CA PHE A 522 39.38 4.84 12.11
C PHE A 522 40.37 3.69 12.38
N ALA A 523 41.64 3.80 12.00
CA ALA A 523 42.61 2.69 12.09
C ALA A 523 43.12 2.39 13.51
N ASP A 524 43.19 3.41 14.38
CA ASP A 524 43.83 3.32 15.70
C ASP A 524 42.81 3.48 16.85
N LEU A 525 41.58 2.98 16.68
CA LEU A 525 40.57 3.00 17.74
C LEU A 525 40.93 2.01 18.85
N SER A 526 40.62 2.37 20.11
CA SER A 526 40.74 1.48 21.28
C SER A 526 39.63 0.42 21.33
N ILE A 527 39.28 -0.17 20.18
CA ILE A 527 38.21 -1.17 20.02
C ILE A 527 38.82 -2.38 19.30
N ALA A 528 38.71 -3.56 19.91
CA ALA A 528 39.31 -4.78 19.37
C ALA A 528 38.44 -5.36 18.23
N THR A 529 37.14 -5.45 18.47
CA THR A 529 36.14 -5.95 17.52
C THR A 529 34.95 -4.99 17.50
N PRO A 530 34.86 -4.09 16.50
CA PRO A 530 33.76 -3.14 16.44
C PRO A 530 32.44 -3.84 16.08
N GLU A 531 31.34 -3.41 16.71
CA GLU A 531 29.99 -3.92 16.45
C GLU A 531 29.39 -3.21 15.21
N THR A 532 29.51 -3.83 14.03
CA THR A 532 29.13 -3.25 12.74
C THR A 532 27.93 -3.96 12.09
N LEU A 533 27.67 -3.76 10.79
CA LEU A 533 26.46 -4.25 10.15
C LEU A 533 26.30 -5.79 10.20
N PRO A 534 25.06 -6.32 10.23
CA PRO A 534 24.80 -7.76 10.13
C PRO A 534 25.37 -8.38 8.84
N SER A 535 25.43 -9.70 8.73
CA SER A 535 25.90 -10.39 7.52
C SER A 535 24.90 -11.48 7.07
N GLY A 536 25.17 -12.15 5.95
CA GLY A 536 24.32 -13.23 5.43
C GLY A 536 22.98 -12.71 4.91
N LEU A 537 21.87 -13.33 5.32
CA LEU A 537 20.53 -12.94 4.87
C LEU A 537 20.15 -11.50 5.27
N MET A 538 20.84 -10.92 6.26
CA MET A 538 20.63 -9.54 6.72
C MET A 538 21.55 -8.52 6.02
N GLU A 539 22.16 -8.89 4.89
CA GLU A 539 22.90 -7.96 4.01
C GLU A 539 21.94 -7.09 3.19
N LEU A 540 21.36 -6.09 3.85
CA LEU A 540 20.27 -5.29 3.28
C LEU A 540 20.69 -3.94 2.68
N VAL A 541 22.00 -3.66 2.63
CA VAL A 541 22.57 -2.40 2.10
C VAL A 541 23.87 -2.74 1.38
N HIS A 542 24.03 -2.31 0.13
CA HIS A 542 25.23 -2.59 -0.66
C HIS A 542 26.19 -1.41 -0.65
N ARG A 543 25.70 -0.18 -0.78
CA ARG A 543 26.53 1.02 -0.93
C ARG A 543 25.88 2.26 -0.36
N VAL A 544 26.69 3.27 -0.08
CA VAL A 544 26.26 4.60 0.32
C VAL A 544 26.63 5.57 -0.79
N THR A 545 25.62 6.23 -1.35
CA THR A 545 25.81 7.15 -2.48
C THR A 545 26.09 8.58 -2.03
N ASP A 546 25.64 8.95 -0.83
CA ASP A 546 25.78 10.31 -0.32
C ASP A 546 25.66 10.35 1.21
N VAL A 547 26.45 11.21 1.82
CA VAL A 547 26.37 11.59 3.23
C VAL A 547 26.53 13.10 3.27
N ASP A 548 25.62 13.77 3.97
CA ASP A 548 25.67 15.21 4.18
C ASP A 548 25.45 15.50 5.68
N PRO A 549 26.50 15.89 6.43
CA PRO A 549 26.40 16.15 7.87
C PRO A 549 25.51 17.35 8.22
N GLU A 550 25.23 18.24 7.27
CA GLU A 550 24.36 19.41 7.42
C GLU A 550 23.08 19.29 6.57
N GLY A 551 22.87 18.12 5.96
CA GLY A 551 21.79 17.86 5.03
C GLY A 551 20.47 17.47 5.68
N GLY A 552 19.49 17.14 4.83
CA GLY A 552 18.13 16.78 5.20
C GLY A 552 17.28 17.98 5.62
N ARG A 553 15.97 17.80 5.77
CA ARG A 553 15.07 18.91 6.14
C ARG A 553 15.33 19.45 7.55
N PHE A 554 16.05 18.69 8.37
CA PHE A 554 16.39 19.05 9.75
C PHE A 554 17.73 19.77 9.90
N GLY A 555 18.57 19.74 8.87
CA GLY A 555 19.86 20.46 8.82
C GLY A 555 20.93 19.92 9.75
N ILE A 556 20.82 18.67 10.22
CA ILE A 556 21.77 18.05 11.16
C ILE A 556 22.26 16.66 10.71
N GLY A 557 22.00 16.30 9.46
CA GLY A 557 22.50 15.06 8.87
C GLY A 557 21.55 14.41 7.89
N MET A 558 22.12 13.83 6.84
CA MET A 558 21.44 12.97 5.87
C MET A 558 22.39 11.87 5.39
N ILE A 559 21.85 10.70 5.12
CA ILE A 559 22.55 9.62 4.42
C ILE A 559 21.62 8.99 3.37
N ARG A 560 22.19 8.68 2.20
CA ARG A 560 21.52 7.92 1.15
C ARG A 560 22.31 6.67 0.79
N ALA A 561 21.64 5.53 0.81
CA ALA A 561 22.21 4.22 0.50
C ALA A 561 21.35 3.43 -0.48
N GLU A 562 21.92 2.40 -1.09
CA GLU A 562 21.26 1.58 -2.10
C GLU A 562 21.54 0.08 -1.90
N ALA A 563 20.61 -0.73 -2.40
CA ALA A 563 20.81 -2.15 -2.63
C ALA A 563 20.20 -2.55 -3.98
N ASP A 564 20.82 -3.52 -4.64
CA ASP A 564 20.28 -4.14 -5.86
C ASP A 564 19.31 -5.25 -5.45
N ILE A 565 18.21 -5.37 -6.19
CA ILE A 565 17.19 -6.40 -5.96
C ILE A 565 17.30 -7.46 -7.04
N ASN A 566 17.41 -8.72 -6.61
CA ASN A 566 17.38 -9.87 -7.49
C ASN A 566 16.05 -10.62 -7.32
N PRO A 567 15.46 -11.16 -8.40
CA PRO A 567 14.22 -11.94 -8.33
C PRO A 567 14.24 -13.12 -7.36
N ASP A 568 15.43 -13.64 -7.08
CA ASP A 568 15.69 -14.81 -6.23
C ASP A 568 16.12 -14.42 -4.81
N ASP A 569 16.06 -13.13 -4.44
CA ASP A 569 16.35 -12.70 -3.08
C ASP A 569 15.45 -13.44 -2.07
N TRP A 570 16.05 -13.92 -0.99
CA TRP A 570 15.42 -14.84 -0.04
C TRP A 570 14.09 -14.28 0.51
N PHE A 571 14.02 -12.97 0.75
CA PHE A 571 12.82 -12.32 1.27
C PHE A 571 11.68 -12.23 0.25
N LEU A 572 11.97 -12.23 -1.06
CA LEU A 572 10.93 -12.27 -2.09
C LEU A 572 10.36 -13.69 -2.22
N THR A 573 11.24 -14.67 -2.22
CA THR A 573 10.86 -16.08 -2.46
C THR A 573 10.07 -16.69 -1.30
N CYS A 574 10.20 -16.16 -0.07
CA CYS A 574 9.46 -16.63 1.09
C CYS A 574 8.26 -15.76 1.50
N HIS A 575 8.12 -14.54 0.96
CA HIS A 575 7.06 -13.60 1.34
C HIS A 575 6.44 -12.98 0.09
N PHE A 576 5.34 -13.49 -0.46
CA PHE A 576 4.74 -14.81 -0.24
C PHE A 576 5.01 -15.70 -1.46
N SER A 577 4.89 -17.01 -1.29
CA SER A 577 5.19 -17.98 -2.35
C SER A 577 4.40 -17.77 -3.65
N ASP A 578 3.20 -17.18 -3.57
CA ASP A 578 2.30 -16.87 -4.69
C ASP A 578 2.13 -15.35 -4.95
N ASP A 579 2.79 -14.49 -4.16
CA ASP A 579 2.82 -13.03 -4.30
C ASP A 579 4.13 -12.48 -3.72
N MET A 580 5.21 -12.60 -4.49
CA MET A 580 6.57 -12.28 -4.05
C MET A 580 6.78 -10.77 -3.90
N VAL A 581 6.89 -10.31 -2.65
CA VAL A 581 7.00 -8.91 -2.27
C VAL A 581 7.87 -8.75 -1.02
N MET A 582 8.76 -7.77 -0.99
CA MET A 582 9.57 -7.53 0.20
C MET A 582 8.67 -7.15 1.41
N PRO A 583 8.89 -7.74 2.60
CA PRO A 583 8.16 -7.35 3.80
C PRO A 583 8.42 -5.89 4.19
N GLY A 584 7.37 -5.17 4.61
CA GLY A 584 7.48 -3.77 5.06
C GLY A 584 8.36 -3.60 6.30
N THR A 585 8.41 -4.61 7.16
CA THR A 585 9.33 -4.66 8.31
C THR A 585 10.79 -4.79 7.88
N LEU A 586 11.08 -5.52 6.81
CA LEU A 586 12.44 -5.61 6.26
C LEU A 586 12.87 -4.30 5.59
N MET A 587 11.93 -3.61 4.93
CA MET A 587 12.16 -2.25 4.42
C MET A 587 12.54 -1.27 5.55
N TYR A 588 11.91 -1.41 6.72
CA TYR A 588 12.29 -0.67 7.93
C TYR A 588 13.72 -1.00 8.38
N GLU A 589 14.11 -2.28 8.36
CA GLU A 589 15.46 -2.69 8.74
C GLU A 589 16.54 -2.15 7.78
N CYS A 590 16.26 -2.08 6.48
CA CYS A 590 17.16 -1.44 5.52
C CYS A 590 17.48 0.01 5.92
N CYS A 591 16.45 0.75 6.34
CA CYS A 591 16.60 2.11 6.82
C CYS A 591 17.39 2.16 8.13
N LEU A 592 17.18 1.22 9.06
CA LEU A 592 17.98 1.11 10.29
C LEU A 592 19.45 0.78 10.00
N HIS A 593 19.75 -0.14 9.08
CA HIS A 593 21.12 -0.43 8.66
C HIS A 593 21.79 0.81 8.07
N THR A 594 21.05 1.58 7.25
CA THR A 594 21.55 2.83 6.69
C THR A 594 21.84 3.87 7.79
N LEU A 595 20.94 4.01 8.77
CA LEU A 595 21.19 4.84 9.96
C LEU A 595 22.43 4.38 10.72
N ARG A 596 22.59 3.07 10.94
CA ARG A 596 23.74 2.49 11.63
C ARG A 596 25.07 2.84 10.94
N ILE A 597 25.12 2.84 9.61
CA ILE A 597 26.30 3.31 8.85
C ILE A 597 26.62 4.77 9.18
N TYR A 598 25.60 5.65 9.17
CA TYR A 598 25.79 7.06 9.51
C TYR A 598 26.33 7.24 10.93
N LEU A 599 25.77 6.53 11.92
CA LEU A 599 26.21 6.62 13.31
C LEU A 599 27.65 6.13 13.48
N LEU A 600 28.01 4.98 12.87
CA LEU A 600 29.39 4.48 12.85
C LEU A 600 30.35 5.49 12.21
N ARG A 601 29.97 6.07 11.06
CA ARG A 601 30.77 7.07 10.34
C ARG A 601 30.93 8.38 11.11
N MET A 602 29.92 8.77 11.89
CA MET A 602 29.97 9.92 12.79
C MET A 602 30.91 9.67 13.98
N GLY A 603 31.23 8.42 14.27
CA GLY A 603 32.14 8.00 15.34
C GLY A 603 31.47 7.27 16.50
N TRP A 604 30.18 6.93 16.42
CA TRP A 604 29.53 6.07 17.42
C TRP A 604 29.88 4.60 17.17
N VAL A 605 31.08 4.23 17.62
CA VAL A 605 31.63 2.88 17.52
C VAL A 605 31.70 2.27 18.92
N GLY A 606 31.26 1.03 19.05
CA GLY A 606 31.38 0.26 20.29
C GLY A 606 31.88 -1.15 20.02
N GLU A 607 32.34 -1.82 21.09
CA GLU A 607 32.85 -3.19 21.05
C GLU A 607 31.71 -4.21 20.93
N ALA A 608 31.89 -5.20 20.06
CA ALA A 608 31.00 -6.33 19.88
C ALA A 608 30.76 -7.06 21.20
N GLY A 609 29.49 -7.38 21.48
CA GLY A 609 29.09 -8.00 22.74
C GLY A 609 29.09 -7.07 23.97
N LYS A 610 29.55 -5.82 23.85
CA LYS A 610 29.38 -4.80 24.90
C LYS A 610 28.24 -3.82 24.61
N ILE A 611 27.95 -3.59 23.33
CA ILE A 611 26.87 -2.69 22.91
C ILE A 611 25.77 -3.41 22.13
N ARG A 612 24.59 -2.79 22.04
CA ARG A 612 23.53 -3.22 21.10
C ARG A 612 22.87 -2.01 20.44
N TYR A 613 22.36 -2.22 19.24
CA TYR A 613 21.52 -1.26 18.54
C TYR A 613 20.06 -1.61 18.77
N GLU A 614 19.32 -0.74 19.45
CA GLU A 614 17.94 -1.00 19.86
C GLU A 614 17.04 0.20 19.57
N PRO A 615 15.72 0.03 19.42
CA PRO A 615 14.79 1.16 19.41
C PRO A 615 14.82 1.95 20.72
N VAL A 616 14.51 3.24 20.66
CA VAL A 616 14.34 4.07 21.87
C VAL A 616 12.96 3.77 22.48
N PRO A 617 12.86 3.30 23.74
CA PRO A 617 11.57 2.99 24.35
C PRO A 617 10.62 4.19 24.39
N GLY A 618 9.35 3.96 24.10
CA GLY A 618 8.29 4.97 24.11
C GLY A 618 8.23 5.87 22.87
N VAL A 619 9.21 5.82 21.97
CA VAL A 619 9.13 6.53 20.69
C VAL A 619 8.12 5.86 19.77
N LYS A 620 7.16 6.65 19.28
CA LYS A 620 6.10 6.20 18.38
C LYS A 620 6.56 6.32 16.94
N SER A 621 7.13 5.25 16.40
CA SER A 621 7.56 5.22 14.99
C SER A 621 6.38 4.93 14.08
N ARG A 622 6.16 5.76 13.06
CA ARG A 622 5.00 5.69 12.17
C ARG A 622 5.44 5.24 10.78
N LEU A 623 4.97 4.08 10.37
CA LEU A 623 5.21 3.47 9.06
C LEU A 623 4.04 3.77 8.12
N LYS A 624 4.35 4.19 6.90
CA LYS A 624 3.40 4.29 5.79
C LYS A 624 3.95 3.58 4.57
N CYS A 625 3.21 2.62 4.05
CA CYS A 625 3.53 1.89 2.82
C CYS A 625 2.55 2.29 1.72
N ARG A 626 3.05 2.79 0.59
CA ARG A 626 2.25 3.21 -0.58
C ARG A 626 2.80 2.68 -1.90
N GLY A 627 3.71 1.71 -1.82
CA GLY A 627 4.28 1.00 -2.95
C GLY A 627 4.91 -0.31 -2.47
N GLN A 628 5.61 -0.99 -3.36
CA GLN A 628 6.11 -2.34 -3.15
C GLN A 628 7.47 -2.54 -3.82
N VAL A 629 8.26 -3.48 -3.30
CA VAL A 629 9.46 -4.01 -3.93
C VAL A 629 9.15 -5.44 -4.31
N ILE A 630 9.26 -5.73 -5.61
CA ILE A 630 8.87 -7.01 -6.22
C ILE A 630 10.01 -7.51 -7.10
N GLN A 631 9.87 -8.70 -7.68
CA GLN A 631 10.93 -9.33 -8.51
C GLN A 631 11.38 -8.49 -9.71
N SER A 632 10.53 -7.62 -10.24
CA SER A 632 10.90 -6.71 -11.34
C SER A 632 11.70 -5.50 -10.87
N THR A 633 11.63 -5.14 -9.58
CA THR A 633 12.39 -4.04 -9.00
C THR A 633 13.88 -4.31 -9.20
N LYS A 634 14.64 -3.30 -9.62
CA LYS A 634 16.08 -3.45 -9.86
C LYS A 634 16.91 -2.88 -8.74
N ARG A 635 16.44 -1.78 -8.16
CA ARG A 635 17.19 -1.08 -7.14
C ARG A 635 16.27 -0.44 -6.12
N VAL A 636 16.70 -0.49 -4.88
CA VAL A 636 16.09 0.24 -3.79
C VAL A 636 17.06 1.29 -3.27
N THR A 637 16.50 2.42 -2.83
CA THR A 637 17.25 3.53 -2.27
C THR A 637 16.66 3.89 -0.92
N TYR A 638 17.51 4.10 0.08
CA TYR A 638 17.13 4.49 1.44
C TYR A 638 17.67 5.90 1.70
N GLU A 639 16.81 6.83 2.07
CA GLU A 639 17.16 8.20 2.45
C GLU A 639 16.79 8.42 3.90
N ILE A 640 17.77 8.73 4.74
CA ILE A 640 17.58 8.94 6.17
C ILE A 640 17.94 10.39 6.48
N GLU A 641 17.03 11.14 7.10
CA GLU A 641 17.26 12.50 7.56
C GLU A 641 17.27 12.53 9.09
N ILE A 642 18.37 13.00 9.67
CA ILE A 642 18.59 13.02 11.11
C ILE A 642 17.74 14.13 11.73
N LYS A 643 16.84 13.78 12.67
CA LYS A 643 15.92 14.72 13.32
C LYS A 643 16.39 15.12 14.70
N GLU A 644 16.93 14.17 15.45
CA GLU A 644 17.47 14.36 16.78
C GLU A 644 18.66 13.44 17.02
N LEU A 645 19.70 13.98 17.65
CA LEU A 645 20.78 13.19 18.24
C LEU A 645 20.88 13.58 19.71
N GLY A 646 21.22 12.62 20.58
CA GLY A 646 21.34 12.91 22.00
C GLY A 646 22.01 11.81 22.80
N TYR A 647 22.08 12.03 24.11
CA TYR A 647 22.57 11.08 25.11
C TYR A 647 21.56 11.04 26.27
N GLY A 648 20.99 9.87 26.61
CA GLY A 648 20.14 9.75 27.79
C GLY A 648 19.61 8.35 28.10
N PRO A 649 20.18 7.61 29.08
CA PRO A 649 21.58 7.65 29.52
C PRO A 649 22.58 7.22 28.42
N GLU A 650 22.07 6.62 27.35
CA GLU A 650 22.83 6.06 26.22
C GLU A 650 22.70 6.97 24.99
N PRO A 651 23.65 6.95 24.03
CA PRO A 651 23.55 7.66 22.77
C PRO A 651 22.32 7.21 21.97
N PHE A 652 21.58 8.15 21.40
CA PHE A 652 20.40 7.85 20.59
C PHE A 652 20.23 8.80 19.41
N ALA A 653 19.56 8.30 18.37
CA ALA A 653 19.14 9.04 17.19
C ALA A 653 17.65 8.83 16.95
N ILE A 654 16.95 9.91 16.58
CA ILE A 654 15.60 9.85 16.00
C ILE A 654 15.70 10.47 14.61
N VAL A 655 15.11 9.81 13.63
CA VAL A 655 15.24 10.14 12.21
C VAL A 655 13.92 9.96 11.50
N ASP A 656 13.79 10.61 10.34
CA ASP A 656 12.75 10.25 9.37
C ASP A 656 13.42 9.58 8.17
N ALA A 657 12.77 8.55 7.63
CA ALA A 657 13.30 7.76 6.52
C ALA A 657 12.29 7.70 5.36
N LEU A 658 12.83 7.67 4.15
CA LEU A 658 12.08 7.45 2.93
C LEU A 658 12.80 6.42 2.07
N MET A 659 12.09 5.37 1.70
CA MET A 659 12.58 4.33 0.81
C MET A 659 11.94 4.48 -0.57
N TYR A 660 12.77 4.24 -1.59
CA TYR A 660 12.39 4.26 -3.00
C TYR A 660 12.60 2.89 -3.63
N ALA A 661 11.72 2.50 -4.55
CA ALA A 661 11.88 1.37 -5.45
C ALA A 661 11.99 1.92 -6.88
N ASP A 662 13.12 1.70 -7.55
CA ASP A 662 13.44 2.25 -8.88
C ASP A 662 13.16 3.76 -9.00
N GLY A 663 13.48 4.52 -7.94
CA GLY A 663 13.29 5.96 -7.85
C GLY A 663 11.88 6.44 -7.47
N LYS A 664 10.90 5.53 -7.36
CA LYS A 664 9.56 5.85 -6.86
C LYS A 664 9.52 5.72 -5.33
N PRO A 665 9.08 6.73 -4.57
CA PRO A 665 9.01 6.63 -3.12
C PRO A 665 7.89 5.67 -2.70
N VAL A 666 8.23 4.61 -1.96
CA VAL A 666 7.30 3.51 -1.63
C VAL A 666 6.98 3.41 -0.15
N VAL A 667 7.90 3.79 0.74
CA VAL A 667 7.72 3.71 2.20
C VAL A 667 8.25 4.95 2.88
N GLU A 668 7.45 5.53 3.77
CA GLU A 668 7.85 6.62 4.67
C GLU A 668 7.81 6.12 6.11
N ILE A 669 8.86 6.41 6.87
CA ILE A 669 8.96 6.08 8.29
C ILE A 669 9.26 7.38 9.04
N ALA A 670 8.30 7.84 9.84
CA ALA A 670 8.52 8.97 10.73
C ALA A 670 8.94 8.49 12.12
N ASP A 671 9.82 9.24 12.77
CA ASP A 671 10.29 8.97 14.13
C ASP A 671 10.87 7.56 14.29
N MET A 672 11.63 7.08 13.28
CA MET A 672 12.46 5.89 13.41
C MET A 672 13.56 6.20 14.43
N SER A 673 13.83 5.27 15.35
CA SER A 673 14.77 5.53 16.44
C SER A 673 15.78 4.40 16.62
N MET A 674 16.96 4.78 17.09
CA MET A 674 18.05 3.86 17.39
C MET A 674 18.82 4.41 18.60
N ARG A 675 19.04 3.59 19.62
CA ARG A 675 19.95 3.82 20.73
C ARG A 675 21.06 2.77 20.72
N LEU A 676 22.23 3.16 21.23
CA LEU A 676 23.39 2.30 21.39
C LEU A 676 23.49 1.92 22.86
N THR A 677 22.82 0.84 23.25
CA THR A 677 22.81 0.42 24.64
C THR A 677 24.16 -0.15 25.06
N GLY A 678 24.55 0.06 26.32
CA GLY A 678 25.87 -0.33 26.83
C GLY A 678 27.02 0.59 26.45
N LEU A 679 26.77 1.68 25.71
CA LEU A 679 27.76 2.73 25.42
C LEU A 679 27.47 3.94 26.31
N ALA A 680 28.33 4.25 27.29
CA ALA A 680 28.16 5.47 28.09
C ALA A 680 28.70 6.69 27.35
N ARG A 681 28.17 7.89 27.67
CA ARG A 681 28.70 9.15 27.10
C ARG A 681 30.21 9.33 27.36
N GLU A 682 30.70 8.82 28.48
CA GLU A 682 32.12 8.86 28.87
C GLU A 682 32.99 7.97 27.97
N ASP A 683 32.47 6.81 27.52
CA ASP A 683 33.17 5.88 26.61
C ASP A 683 33.27 6.45 25.19
N VAL A 684 32.25 7.22 24.78
CA VAL A 684 32.28 7.98 23.51
C VAL A 684 33.32 9.11 23.57
N GLY A 685 33.67 9.59 24.77
CA GLY A 685 34.69 10.60 25.03
C GLY A 685 36.14 10.11 24.87
N GLU A 686 36.42 8.81 24.76
CA GLU A 686 37.77 8.33 24.43
C GLU A 686 38.15 8.60 22.96
N LEU A 687 37.16 8.89 22.09
CA LEU A 687 37.38 9.46 20.76
C LEU A 687 37.71 10.97 20.80
N ASP A 688 37.48 11.67 21.92
CA ASP A 688 37.88 13.07 22.09
C ASP A 688 39.43 13.17 22.24
N ASP A 689 40.08 12.17 22.82
CA ASP A 689 41.55 12.06 22.83
C ASP A 689 42.12 11.69 21.44
N ALA A 690 41.36 10.93 20.65
CA ALA A 690 41.63 10.74 19.22
C ALA A 690 41.37 12.00 18.40
N ARG A 691 40.36 12.82 18.73
CA ARG A 691 40.11 14.15 18.11
C ARG A 691 41.27 15.10 18.32
N VAL A 692 41.86 15.16 19.52
CA VAL A 692 43.06 15.97 19.77
C VAL A 692 44.22 15.49 18.89
N ARG A 693 44.40 14.18 18.71
CA ARG A 693 45.41 13.63 17.76
C ARG A 693 45.07 13.92 16.30
N LEU A 694 43.79 13.94 15.93
CA LEU A 694 43.27 14.17 14.57
C LEU A 694 43.37 15.64 14.13
N THR A 695 43.10 16.61 15.02
CA THR A 695 43.25 18.04 14.72
C THR A 695 44.71 18.45 14.57
N VAL A 696 45.62 17.88 15.38
CA VAL A 696 47.06 18.16 15.31
C VAL A 696 47.68 17.65 13.99
N ARG A 697 47.32 16.45 13.51
CA ARG A 697 47.85 15.90 12.23
C ARG A 697 47.36 16.65 10.97
N LEU A 698 46.22 17.33 11.03
CA LEU A 698 45.71 18.16 9.91
C LEU A 698 46.36 19.54 9.85
N MET A 699 46.94 20.03 10.95
CA MET A 699 47.70 21.29 10.97
C MET A 699 49.19 21.12 10.62
N GLU A 700 49.71 19.89 10.63
CA GLU A 700 51.11 19.56 10.30
C GLU A 700 51.35 19.16 8.83
N ARG A 701 50.34 19.18 7.96
CA ARG A 701 50.46 18.89 6.51
C ARG A 701 50.27 20.11 5.62
#